data_AF-A0A9P4Y372-F1
#
_entry.id   AF-A0A9P4Y372-F1
#
_cell.length_a   1.000
_cell.length_b   1.000
_cell.length_c   1.000
_cell.angle_alpha   90.00
_cell.angle_beta   90.00
_cell.angle_gamma   90.00
#
_symmetry.space_group_name_H-M   'P 1'
#
loop_
_entity.id
_entity.type
_entity.pdbx_description
1 polymer ?
#
loop_
_entity_poly.entity_id
_entity_poly.type
_entity_poly.pdbx_seq_one_letter_code
_entity_poly.pdbx_strand_id
1 'polypeptide(L)'
;MDYICKGVPAFKGHMRRIPHAGDEFCSTYATAAGNRGEEDDGVNQHDSMTQLMTMRTMGPGTASRPWATMEQPSYSFYFGTLPGTVTLNQWATTASARPPTIALRDSGVVARDVDLVRIFGRLKDLELGLEDNDVDYMYKNLYRKFLKDPDRVLSPHKTLDKQITDLILVLTRPDHWIDFSQAKNQIVTRFIFDTAHVNHEQYVKFFHQLLLSMELDLRIHSRQHGEWAKEKLLEQLPPAIKWNLALSRRWRDNVRIEAYGSTADQVKLRYKLKRRQVKMIKRFAQMMKWPNLAETLASLRQGYDASNLDAISSHAMAFFSGLVLPGPSFPFVMMNALIDIDPDEATDDLALLIHLNPNCGFQYRNSYTYWTSTSIVGKVLAPTCHEVAGWVGPARPTPDLSRSQIARVRSRPPRQRLTPEDVRLMSERSDPLGPPTDAFPVEDYDMIRPDTDNIVDTVRIELLSMKPCAERMADPGPKWFNAAIQFAIDGVSWPLRLTYDVHFISAWPCTQGPHPLFYDYTYLAVAADEVISIRDWAGLYGARSRGRRPSMNGNGNGHATTKGKSGDHSKDEEEDVLVIEAFGVPDNEVLARAWCAHWGLSAVVADIGKTCMACAIREAYAAVLTVVILVDNSSNQASYDD
;
A
#
# COMPACT_ATOMS: atom_id res chain seq x y z
N MET A 1 30.45 -22.32 4.09
CA MET A 1 29.04 -21.98 4.33
C MET A 1 28.89 -20.89 5.38
N ASP A 2 29.27 -21.07 6.65
CA ASP A 2 29.09 -20.03 7.69
C ASP A 2 29.71 -18.67 7.37
N TYR A 3 30.91 -18.62 6.77
CA TYR A 3 31.54 -17.37 6.34
C TYR A 3 30.81 -16.63 5.21
N ILE A 4 29.95 -17.34 4.47
CA ILE A 4 29.20 -16.80 3.32
C ILE A 4 27.79 -16.42 3.76
N CYS A 5 27.10 -17.29 4.49
CA CYS A 5 25.66 -17.14 4.78
C CYS A 5 25.35 -16.42 6.09
N LYS A 6 26.30 -16.29 7.01
CA LYS A 6 26.00 -15.75 8.34
C LYS A 6 25.61 -14.27 8.25
N GLY A 7 24.38 -13.97 8.63
CA GLY A 7 23.83 -12.62 8.65
C GLY A 7 23.35 -12.11 7.28
N VAL A 8 23.39 -12.95 6.26
CA VAL A 8 22.77 -12.73 4.97
C VAL A 8 21.24 -12.86 5.08
N PRO A 9 20.46 -12.00 4.43
CA PRO A 9 19.01 -12.19 4.30
C PRO A 9 18.65 -13.34 3.36
N ALA A 10 17.59 -14.05 3.73
CA ALA A 10 16.97 -15.09 2.93
C ALA A 10 15.56 -14.66 2.53
N PHE A 11 15.27 -14.70 1.23
CA PHE A 11 13.99 -14.31 0.68
C PHE A 11 13.18 -15.55 0.31
N LYS A 12 11.91 -15.60 0.73
CA LYS A 12 11.01 -16.71 0.43
C LYS A 12 9.69 -16.20 -0.14
N GLY A 13 9.39 -16.64 -1.35
CA GLY A 13 8.07 -16.43 -1.93
C GLY A 13 7.07 -17.50 -1.50
N HIS A 14 5.81 -17.10 -1.40
CA HIS A 14 4.69 -17.96 -1.04
C HIS A 14 3.58 -17.79 -2.05
N MET A 15 3.03 -18.91 -2.52
CA MET A 15 1.85 -18.95 -3.37
C MET A 15 0.71 -19.65 -2.61
N ARG A 16 -0.40 -18.93 -2.39
CA ARG A 16 -1.59 -19.47 -1.72
C ARG A 16 -2.75 -19.52 -2.70
N ARG A 17 -3.45 -20.66 -2.74
CA ARG A 17 -4.67 -20.83 -3.56
C ARG A 17 -5.79 -19.98 -2.98
N ILE A 18 -6.63 -19.42 -3.86
CA ILE A 18 -7.80 -18.66 -3.45
C ILE A 18 -8.96 -19.65 -3.25
N PRO A 19 -9.59 -19.69 -2.05
CA PRO A 19 -10.71 -20.59 -1.80
C PRO A 19 -11.83 -20.41 -2.83
N HIS A 20 -12.38 -21.52 -3.29
CA HIS A 20 -13.49 -21.56 -4.26
C HIS A 20 -13.19 -21.01 -5.66
N ALA A 21 -11.94 -20.67 -5.96
CA ALA A 21 -11.49 -20.24 -7.29
C ALA A 21 -10.81 -21.39 -8.05
N GLY A 22 -10.67 -21.23 -9.37
CA GLY A 22 -9.86 -22.12 -10.21
C GLY A 22 -8.36 -22.06 -9.89
N ASP A 23 -7.61 -23.04 -10.37
CA ASP A 23 -6.17 -23.21 -10.09
C ASP A 23 -5.31 -22.10 -10.69
N GLU A 24 -5.84 -21.39 -11.68
CA GLU A 24 -5.24 -20.19 -12.28
C GLU A 24 -5.20 -18.99 -11.34
N PHE A 25 -5.97 -19.00 -10.24
CA PHE A 25 -6.04 -17.90 -9.29
C PHE A 25 -5.24 -18.19 -8.02
N CYS A 26 -4.25 -17.34 -7.75
CA CYS A 26 -3.42 -17.42 -6.58
C CYS A 26 -3.12 -16.06 -5.98
N SER A 27 -2.91 -16.03 -4.67
CA SER A 27 -2.31 -14.90 -3.98
C SER A 27 -0.84 -15.19 -3.73
N THR A 28 0.01 -14.25 -4.10
CA THR A 28 1.47 -14.31 -3.98
C THR A 28 1.94 -13.38 -2.87
N TYR A 29 2.95 -13.83 -2.13
CA TYR A 29 3.54 -13.09 -1.01
C TYR A 29 5.05 -13.32 -0.98
N ALA A 30 5.78 -12.44 -0.31
CA ALA A 30 7.17 -12.68 0.05
C ALA A 30 7.36 -12.50 1.55
N THR A 31 8.33 -13.21 2.12
CA THR A 31 8.82 -13.01 3.48
C THR A 31 10.34 -13.02 3.43
N ALA A 32 10.97 -12.07 4.10
CA ALA A 32 12.40 -12.13 4.36
C ALA A 32 12.71 -12.76 5.74
N ALA A 33 13.91 -13.30 5.90
CA ALA A 33 14.43 -13.80 7.17
C ALA A 33 15.91 -13.45 7.32
N GLY A 34 16.31 -12.96 8.50
CA GLY A 34 17.71 -12.62 8.80
C GLY A 34 17.90 -11.94 10.16
N ASN A 35 18.58 -12.64 11.09
CA ASN A 35 19.39 -12.18 12.24
C ASN A 35 19.01 -11.00 13.16
N ARG A 36 17.76 -10.55 13.25
CA ARG A 36 17.21 -10.01 14.52
C ARG A 36 15.77 -10.46 14.72
N GLY A 37 15.49 -11.02 15.90
CA GLY A 37 14.15 -11.47 16.29
C GLY A 37 13.09 -10.37 16.46
N GLU A 38 13.38 -9.13 16.06
CA GLU A 38 12.47 -7.98 16.14
C GLU A 38 12.24 -7.27 14.79
N GLU A 39 12.99 -7.60 13.74
CA GLU A 39 12.84 -6.97 12.42
C GLU A 39 11.92 -7.85 11.55
N ASP A 40 10.66 -7.43 11.43
CA ASP A 40 9.67 -7.96 10.49
C ASP A 40 9.63 -7.07 9.23
N ASP A 41 9.12 -7.58 8.09
CA ASP A 41 8.85 -6.82 6.86
C ASP A 41 7.89 -5.63 7.06
N GLY A 42 7.33 -5.48 8.27
CA GLY A 42 6.50 -4.35 8.65
C GLY A 42 7.31 -3.15 9.13
N VAL A 43 7.18 -2.02 8.43
CA VAL A 43 7.71 -0.72 8.87
C VAL A 43 7.06 -0.26 10.18
N ASN A 44 7.79 0.54 10.97
CA ASN A 44 7.27 1.21 12.15
C ASN A 44 5.93 1.90 11.85
N GLN A 45 4.85 1.31 12.35
CA GLN A 45 3.46 1.69 12.05
C GLN A 45 3.07 3.09 12.54
N HIS A 46 3.96 3.76 13.31
CA HIS A 46 3.69 5.05 13.90
C HIS A 46 3.84 6.20 12.91
N ASP A 47 4.88 6.21 12.06
CA ASP A 47 5.17 7.35 11.18
C ASP A 47 4.33 7.30 9.88
N SER A 48 4.09 6.10 9.37
CA SER A 48 3.14 5.83 8.28
C SER A 48 1.68 5.81 8.73
N MET A 49 1.41 5.85 10.05
CA MET A 49 0.08 5.67 10.65
C MET A 49 -0.65 4.39 10.16
N THR A 50 0.11 3.38 9.72
CA THR A 50 -0.39 2.14 9.11
C THR A 50 -1.40 1.39 9.98
N GLN A 51 -1.38 1.57 11.30
CA GLN A 51 -2.35 0.96 12.23
C GLN A 51 -3.84 1.27 11.88
N LEU A 52 -4.10 2.41 11.23
CA LEU A 52 -5.45 2.78 10.78
C LEU A 52 -5.78 2.19 9.40
N MET A 53 -4.75 1.82 8.64
CA MET A 53 -4.82 1.26 7.28
C MET A 53 -4.87 -0.26 7.26
N THR A 54 -4.66 -0.94 8.38
CA THR A 54 -4.57 -2.41 8.39
C THR A 54 -5.44 -3.00 9.49
N MET A 55 -5.93 -4.21 9.26
CA MET A 55 -6.68 -4.96 10.26
C MET A 55 -6.33 -6.45 10.18
N ARG A 56 -5.91 -7.02 11.31
CA ARG A 56 -5.71 -8.46 11.42
C ARG A 56 -6.99 -9.22 11.14
N THR A 57 -6.87 -10.34 10.45
CA THR A 57 -7.99 -11.28 10.26
C THR A 57 -8.47 -11.80 11.62
N MET A 58 -7.54 -12.14 12.51
CA MET A 58 -7.79 -12.70 13.84
C MET A 58 -7.14 -11.90 14.95
N GLY A 59 -7.91 -11.59 15.99
CA GLY A 59 -7.44 -10.95 17.21
C GLY A 59 -6.94 -9.50 17.05
N PRO A 60 -6.65 -8.82 18.17
CA PRO A 60 -6.02 -7.50 18.16
C PRO A 60 -4.51 -7.59 17.87
N GLY A 61 -3.87 -6.45 17.61
CA GLY A 61 -2.41 -6.33 17.47
C GLY A 61 -1.92 -6.24 16.02
N THR A 62 -0.63 -6.48 15.81
CA THR A 62 0.05 -6.40 14.51
C THR A 62 0.04 -7.76 13.79
N ALA A 63 -0.02 -7.73 12.46
CA ALA A 63 0.09 -8.94 11.66
C ALA A 63 1.54 -9.39 11.60
N SER A 64 1.80 -10.68 11.86
CA SER A 64 3.14 -11.28 11.79
C SER A 64 3.44 -11.94 10.44
N ARG A 65 2.46 -11.96 9.54
CA ARG A 65 2.57 -12.55 8.20
C ARG A 65 1.75 -11.72 7.20
N PRO A 66 2.20 -11.60 5.94
CA PRO A 66 1.50 -10.80 4.92
C PRO A 66 0.04 -11.16 4.70
N TRP A 67 -0.33 -12.43 4.76
CA TRP A 67 -1.70 -12.90 4.54
C TRP A 67 -2.61 -12.81 5.78
N ALA A 68 -2.11 -12.33 6.92
CA ALA A 68 -2.85 -12.30 8.18
C ALA A 68 -3.72 -11.03 8.37
N THR A 69 -3.99 -10.29 7.30
CA THR A 69 -4.84 -9.08 7.31
C THR A 69 -6.04 -9.18 6.36
N MET A 70 -7.05 -8.34 6.61
CA MET A 70 -8.33 -8.36 5.88
C MET A 70 -8.25 -7.73 4.48
N GLU A 71 -7.48 -6.65 4.33
CA GLU A 71 -7.53 -5.72 3.18
C GLU A 71 -6.72 -6.13 1.94
N GLN A 72 -6.10 -7.31 1.96
CA GLN A 72 -5.14 -7.85 0.99
C GLN A 72 -5.03 -7.10 -0.37
N PRO A 73 -3.85 -6.59 -0.78
CA PRO A 73 -2.55 -6.77 -0.15
C PRO A 73 -2.45 -6.09 1.21
N SER A 74 -1.63 -6.63 2.10
CA SER A 74 -1.55 -6.15 3.48
C SER A 74 -0.83 -4.81 3.59
N TYR A 75 -1.51 -3.84 4.20
CA TYR A 75 -0.89 -2.55 4.50
C TYR A 75 0.12 -2.62 5.64
N SER A 76 0.08 -3.67 6.47
CA SER A 76 1.13 -3.95 7.46
C SER A 76 2.49 -4.21 6.81
N PHE A 77 2.50 -4.62 5.54
CA PHE A 77 3.69 -5.01 4.78
C PHE A 77 3.74 -4.26 3.44
N TYR A 78 3.31 -2.99 3.41
CA TYR A 78 3.19 -2.21 2.17
C TYR A 78 4.35 -1.23 1.99
N PHE A 79 4.49 -0.29 2.92
CA PHE A 79 5.51 0.76 2.86
C PHE A 79 6.88 0.18 3.19
N GLY A 80 7.91 0.59 2.47
CA GLY A 80 9.30 0.25 2.77
C GLY A 80 9.91 1.22 3.80
N THR A 81 11.11 0.90 4.29
CA THR A 81 11.74 1.71 5.36
C THR A 81 12.25 3.06 4.87
N LEU A 82 12.50 3.18 3.56
CA LEU A 82 12.93 4.42 2.91
C LEU A 82 11.72 5.15 2.30
N PRO A 83 11.67 6.50 2.35
CA PRO A 83 10.57 7.26 1.74
C PRO A 83 10.34 6.92 0.27
N GLY A 84 9.09 6.79 -0.15
CA GLY A 84 8.65 6.48 -1.51
C GLY A 84 8.94 5.05 -1.95
N THR A 85 9.34 4.17 -1.03
CA THR A 85 9.59 2.75 -1.30
C THR A 85 8.48 1.85 -0.76
N VAL A 86 8.42 0.63 -1.28
CA VAL A 86 7.54 -0.44 -0.83
C VAL A 86 8.37 -1.62 -0.34
N THR A 87 7.74 -2.58 0.34
CA THR A 87 8.40 -3.83 0.72
C THR A 87 8.54 -4.79 -0.47
N LEU A 88 9.42 -5.78 -0.35
CA LEU A 88 9.50 -6.90 -1.29
C LEU A 88 8.16 -7.67 -1.36
N ASN A 89 7.45 -7.81 -0.23
CA ASN A 89 6.13 -8.43 -0.20
C ASN A 89 5.12 -7.66 -1.07
N GLN A 90 5.11 -6.33 -1.01
CA GLN A 90 4.20 -5.53 -1.84
C GLN A 90 4.52 -5.72 -3.33
N TRP A 91 5.79 -5.80 -3.71
CA TRP A 91 6.18 -6.18 -5.07
C TRP A 91 5.69 -7.59 -5.43
N ALA A 92 5.91 -8.59 -4.57
CA ALA A 92 5.46 -9.96 -4.78
C ALA A 92 3.95 -10.07 -4.99
N THR A 93 3.15 -9.24 -4.31
CA THR A 93 1.69 -9.25 -4.45
C THR A 93 1.20 -8.78 -5.83
N THR A 94 2.04 -8.07 -6.60
CA THR A 94 1.69 -7.66 -7.98
C THR A 94 1.56 -8.85 -8.94
N ALA A 95 2.17 -10.00 -8.61
CA ALA A 95 2.05 -11.25 -9.34
C ALA A 95 0.76 -12.03 -9.03
N SER A 96 -0.07 -11.57 -8.08
CA SER A 96 -1.30 -12.28 -7.69
C SER A 96 -2.35 -12.28 -8.79
N ALA A 97 -3.00 -13.42 -9.02
CA ALA A 97 -4.14 -13.57 -9.90
C ALA A 97 -5.44 -13.71 -9.08
N ARG A 98 -6.35 -12.75 -9.19
CA ARG A 98 -7.60 -12.72 -8.40
C ARG A 98 -8.82 -13.12 -9.23
N PRO A 99 -9.72 -13.97 -8.69
CA PRO A 99 -10.92 -14.37 -9.40
C PRO A 99 -11.93 -13.22 -9.49
N PRO A 100 -12.84 -13.25 -10.49
CA PRO A 100 -14.04 -12.42 -10.46
C PRO A 100 -14.93 -12.81 -9.26
N THR A 101 -15.77 -11.87 -8.81
CA THR A 101 -16.67 -12.09 -7.67
C THR A 101 -17.56 -13.31 -7.89
N ILE A 102 -17.47 -14.31 -7.01
CA ILE A 102 -18.28 -15.54 -7.08
C ILE A 102 -19.62 -15.29 -6.40
N ALA A 103 -20.72 -15.51 -7.12
CA ALA A 103 -22.06 -15.51 -6.53
C ALA A 103 -22.26 -16.80 -5.72
N LEU A 104 -22.60 -16.66 -4.43
CA LEU A 104 -23.01 -17.80 -3.59
C LEU A 104 -24.43 -18.25 -3.96
N ARG A 105 -24.72 -19.54 -3.77
CA ARG A 105 -26.08 -20.09 -3.98
C ARG A 105 -27.07 -19.48 -2.99
N ASP A 106 -28.31 -19.25 -3.43
CA ASP A 106 -29.39 -18.73 -2.61
C ASP A 106 -29.92 -19.81 -1.65
N SER A 107 -29.87 -19.58 -0.34
CA SER A 107 -30.46 -20.48 0.68
C SER A 107 -31.94 -20.22 0.95
N GLY A 108 -32.55 -19.21 0.32
CA GLY A 108 -33.94 -18.83 0.59
C GLY A 108 -34.14 -18.08 1.92
N VAL A 109 -33.08 -17.87 2.72
CA VAL A 109 -33.12 -17.02 3.92
C VAL A 109 -33.13 -15.55 3.49
N VAL A 110 -34.04 -14.74 4.04
CA VAL A 110 -34.20 -13.32 3.65
C VAL A 110 -34.15 -12.42 4.88
N ALA A 111 -33.48 -11.28 4.77
CA ALA A 111 -33.62 -10.20 5.74
C ALA A 111 -35.08 -9.71 5.80
N ARG A 112 -35.53 -9.31 6.99
CA ARG A 112 -36.83 -8.66 7.21
C ARG A 112 -36.70 -7.16 6.98
N ASP A 113 -37.79 -6.49 6.67
CA ASP A 113 -37.83 -5.03 6.70
C ASP A 113 -37.88 -4.56 8.16
N VAL A 114 -36.98 -3.67 8.53
CA VAL A 114 -36.78 -3.23 9.92
C VAL A 114 -36.57 -1.72 9.98
N ASP A 115 -37.17 -1.07 10.96
CA ASP A 115 -37.03 0.37 11.22
C ASP A 115 -35.77 0.69 12.05
N LEU A 116 -35.40 1.98 12.10
CA LEU A 116 -34.23 2.43 12.86
C LEU A 116 -34.32 2.11 14.35
N VAL A 117 -35.51 2.19 14.96
CA VAL A 117 -35.69 1.93 16.39
C VAL A 117 -35.32 0.49 16.75
N ARG A 118 -35.77 -0.48 15.94
CA ARG A 118 -35.41 -1.89 16.15
C ARG A 118 -33.94 -2.16 15.82
N ILE A 119 -33.40 -1.55 14.77
CA ILE A 119 -31.99 -1.69 14.40
C ILE A 119 -31.09 -1.18 15.52
N PHE A 120 -31.24 0.08 15.93
CA PHE A 120 -30.42 0.69 16.96
C PHE A 120 -30.65 0.09 18.35
N GLY A 121 -31.88 -0.33 18.67
CA GLY A 121 -32.14 -1.10 19.88
C GLY A 121 -31.27 -2.35 19.96
N ARG A 122 -31.19 -3.13 18.88
CA ARG A 122 -30.32 -4.31 18.85
C ARG A 122 -28.83 -3.97 18.79
N LEU A 123 -28.43 -2.95 18.01
CA LEU A 123 -27.04 -2.49 18.00
C LEU A 123 -26.58 -2.09 19.41
N LYS A 124 -27.47 -1.44 20.18
CA LYS A 124 -27.22 -1.04 21.57
C LYS A 124 -27.09 -2.25 22.49
N ASP A 125 -27.98 -3.23 22.37
CA ASP A 125 -27.88 -4.49 23.14
C ASP A 125 -26.53 -5.19 22.90
N LEU A 126 -26.12 -5.27 21.63
CA LEU A 126 -24.86 -5.91 21.22
C LEU A 126 -23.60 -5.16 21.68
N GLU A 127 -23.69 -3.91 22.19
CA GLU A 127 -22.57 -3.26 22.86
C GLU A 127 -22.14 -4.03 24.13
N LEU A 128 -23.04 -4.84 24.71
CA LEU A 128 -22.78 -5.71 25.85
C LEU A 128 -22.20 -7.09 25.46
N GLY A 129 -22.14 -7.40 24.17
CA GLY A 129 -21.70 -8.69 23.63
C GLY A 129 -22.87 -9.61 23.23
N LEU A 130 -22.53 -10.83 22.80
CA LEU A 130 -23.50 -11.83 22.36
C LEU A 130 -24.05 -12.64 23.53
N GLU A 131 -25.33 -12.99 23.48
CA GLU A 131 -25.99 -13.82 24.51
C GLU A 131 -25.67 -15.32 24.36
N ASP A 132 -24.37 -15.67 24.40
CA ASP A 132 -23.85 -17.03 24.14
C ASP A 132 -24.41 -18.12 25.06
N ASN A 133 -25.02 -17.76 26.19
CA ASN A 133 -25.52 -18.69 27.21
C ASN A 133 -26.98 -19.14 26.99
N ASP A 134 -27.73 -18.50 26.08
CA ASP A 134 -29.12 -18.83 25.81
C ASP A 134 -29.38 -18.95 24.29
N VAL A 135 -29.30 -20.18 23.81
CA VAL A 135 -29.49 -20.53 22.39
C VAL A 135 -30.89 -20.14 21.88
N ASP A 136 -31.92 -20.26 22.71
CA ASP A 136 -33.28 -19.93 22.32
C ASP A 136 -33.51 -18.42 22.24
N TYR A 137 -32.92 -17.66 23.17
CA TYR A 137 -32.93 -16.20 23.13
C TYR A 137 -32.15 -15.66 21.93
N MET A 138 -30.95 -16.20 21.67
CA MET A 138 -30.13 -15.86 20.52
C MET A 138 -30.87 -16.12 19.19
N TYR A 139 -31.49 -17.29 19.05
CA TYR A 139 -32.32 -17.63 17.87
C TYR A 139 -33.50 -16.65 17.72
N LYS A 140 -34.24 -16.38 18.81
CA LYS A 140 -35.39 -15.46 18.77
C LYS A 140 -34.95 -14.06 18.37
N ASN A 141 -33.85 -13.54 18.91
CA ASN A 141 -33.36 -12.21 18.58
C ASN A 141 -33.02 -12.08 17.09
N LEU A 142 -32.39 -13.09 16.49
CA LEU A 142 -32.03 -13.05 15.07
C LEU A 142 -33.24 -13.30 14.15
N TYR A 143 -33.97 -14.42 14.31
CA TYR A 143 -34.98 -14.87 13.33
C TYR A 143 -36.41 -14.39 13.59
N ARG A 144 -36.77 -13.95 14.81
CA ARG A 144 -38.07 -13.27 14.97
C ARG A 144 -38.00 -11.82 14.49
N LYS A 145 -36.86 -11.16 14.66
CA LYS A 145 -36.73 -9.71 14.44
C LYS A 145 -36.09 -9.35 13.10
N PHE A 146 -35.04 -10.05 12.67
CA PHE A 146 -34.19 -9.59 11.55
C PHE A 146 -34.12 -10.54 10.35
N LEU A 147 -34.19 -11.86 10.53
CA LEU A 147 -34.15 -12.84 9.44
C LEU A 147 -35.46 -13.65 9.30
N LYS A 148 -35.76 -14.16 8.12
CA LYS A 148 -36.84 -15.14 7.89
C LYS A 148 -36.23 -16.54 7.77
N ASP A 149 -36.54 -17.41 8.73
CA ASP A 149 -36.16 -18.84 8.71
C ASP A 149 -37.15 -19.63 7.84
N PRO A 150 -36.73 -20.16 6.67
CA PRO A 150 -37.61 -20.93 5.79
C PRO A 150 -38.00 -22.29 6.40
N ASP A 151 -37.16 -22.85 7.26
CA ASP A 151 -37.31 -24.20 7.82
C ASP A 151 -37.79 -24.18 9.28
N ARG A 152 -38.30 -23.04 9.76
CA ARG A 152 -38.72 -22.81 11.15
C ARG A 152 -39.61 -23.92 11.74
N VAL A 153 -40.46 -24.52 10.91
CA VAL A 153 -41.44 -25.54 11.33
C VAL A 153 -40.80 -26.94 11.41
N LEU A 154 -39.88 -27.26 10.50
CA LEU A 154 -39.31 -28.60 10.35
C LEU A 154 -37.97 -28.74 11.08
N SER A 155 -37.07 -27.77 10.92
CA SER A 155 -35.72 -27.79 11.48
C SER A 155 -35.23 -26.36 11.73
N PRO A 156 -35.70 -25.67 12.80
CA PRO A 156 -35.32 -24.29 13.08
C PRO A 156 -33.80 -24.15 13.21
N HIS A 157 -33.25 -23.07 12.65
CA HIS A 157 -31.80 -22.84 12.55
C HIS A 157 -31.16 -22.38 13.88
N LYS A 158 -31.23 -23.21 14.93
CA LYS A 158 -30.78 -22.86 16.28
C LYS A 158 -29.27 -22.88 16.48
N THR A 159 -28.54 -23.73 15.77
CA THR A 159 -27.09 -23.90 15.97
C THR A 159 -26.29 -22.72 15.42
N LEU A 160 -25.19 -22.33 16.08
CA LEU A 160 -24.34 -21.22 15.65
C LEU A 160 -23.87 -21.37 14.19
N ASP A 161 -23.44 -22.57 13.78
CA ASP A 161 -22.96 -22.81 12.42
C ASP A 161 -24.03 -22.52 11.35
N LYS A 162 -25.30 -22.88 11.62
CA LYS A 162 -26.42 -22.55 10.73
C LYS A 162 -26.67 -21.05 10.70
N GLN A 163 -26.66 -20.38 11.86
CA GLN A 163 -26.85 -18.93 11.94
C GLN A 163 -25.76 -18.14 11.22
N ILE A 164 -24.49 -18.56 11.37
CA ILE A 164 -23.34 -17.97 10.68
C ILE A 164 -23.50 -18.15 9.17
N THR A 165 -23.84 -19.36 8.72
CA THR A 165 -24.07 -19.66 7.30
C THR A 165 -25.18 -18.78 6.73
N ASP A 166 -26.32 -18.69 7.42
CA ASP A 166 -27.45 -17.85 6.99
C ASP A 166 -27.07 -16.38 6.90
N LEU A 167 -26.35 -15.85 7.88
CA LEU A 167 -25.89 -14.46 7.89
C LEU A 167 -24.93 -14.18 6.73
N ILE A 168 -23.99 -15.09 6.45
CA ILE A 168 -23.10 -15.00 5.28
C ILE A 168 -23.94 -14.94 4.01
N LEU A 169 -24.90 -15.83 3.84
CA LEU A 169 -25.71 -15.90 2.62
C LEU A 169 -26.60 -14.67 2.44
N VAL A 170 -27.22 -14.18 3.52
CA VAL A 170 -28.02 -12.95 3.51
C VAL A 170 -27.15 -11.73 3.16
N LEU A 171 -25.97 -11.60 3.78
CA LEU A 171 -25.05 -10.48 3.54
C LEU A 171 -24.34 -10.53 2.18
N THR A 172 -24.29 -11.70 1.54
CA THR A 172 -23.70 -11.87 0.20
C THR A 172 -24.75 -11.78 -0.91
N ARG A 173 -26.01 -11.45 -0.60
CA ARG A 173 -27.06 -11.31 -1.61
C ARG A 173 -26.69 -10.20 -2.62
N PRO A 174 -26.61 -10.52 -3.93
CA PRO A 174 -26.26 -9.55 -4.95
C PRO A 174 -27.21 -8.34 -4.96
N ASP A 175 -26.65 -7.16 -5.19
CA ASP A 175 -27.35 -5.88 -5.34
C ASP A 175 -28.25 -5.43 -4.16
N HIS A 176 -28.33 -6.23 -3.09
CA HIS A 176 -29.15 -5.91 -1.93
C HIS A 176 -28.41 -5.04 -0.92
N TRP A 177 -27.12 -5.27 -0.70
CA TRP A 177 -26.30 -4.56 0.29
C TRP A 177 -25.29 -3.60 -0.34
N ILE A 178 -24.70 -2.71 0.47
CA ILE A 178 -23.60 -1.86 0.04
C ILE A 178 -22.33 -2.71 0.01
N ASP A 179 -21.74 -2.89 -1.17
CA ASP A 179 -20.51 -3.67 -1.31
C ASP A 179 -19.28 -2.85 -0.92
N PHE A 180 -18.82 -2.99 0.32
CA PHE A 180 -17.62 -2.30 0.83
C PHE A 180 -16.30 -2.87 0.28
N SER A 181 -16.33 -3.98 -0.47
CA SER A 181 -15.13 -4.44 -1.19
C SER A 181 -14.79 -3.56 -2.39
N GLN A 182 -15.76 -2.78 -2.87
CA GLN A 182 -15.55 -1.80 -3.94
C GLN A 182 -14.99 -0.49 -3.36
N ALA A 183 -13.87 -0.02 -3.91
CA ALA A 183 -13.18 1.19 -3.45
C ALA A 183 -14.12 2.40 -3.29
N LYS A 184 -15.07 2.61 -4.22
CA LYS A 184 -16.01 3.75 -4.18
C LYS A 184 -16.90 3.81 -2.93
N ASN A 185 -17.07 2.68 -2.24
CA ASN A 185 -17.90 2.55 -1.04
C ASN A 185 -17.06 2.55 0.26
N GLN A 186 -15.73 2.62 0.17
CA GLN A 186 -14.86 2.47 1.35
C GLN A 186 -14.83 3.69 2.29
N ILE A 187 -15.42 4.81 1.88
CA ILE A 187 -15.70 5.95 2.77
C ILE A 187 -17.12 5.78 3.31
N VAL A 188 -17.22 4.92 4.33
CA VAL A 188 -18.50 4.44 4.89
C VAL A 188 -19.34 5.55 5.52
N THR A 189 -18.69 6.62 5.98
CA THR A 189 -19.38 7.78 6.56
C THR A 189 -20.22 8.54 5.55
N ARG A 190 -19.95 8.42 4.24
CA ARG A 190 -20.82 8.99 3.19
C ARG A 190 -22.26 8.51 3.29
N PHE A 191 -22.49 7.29 3.80
CA PHE A 191 -23.82 6.69 3.94
C PHE A 191 -24.58 7.17 5.19
N ILE A 192 -23.90 7.85 6.12
CA ILE A 192 -24.46 8.26 7.42
C ILE A 192 -24.25 9.74 7.75
N PHE A 193 -23.50 10.46 6.93
CA PHE A 193 -23.20 11.89 7.12
C PHE A 193 -24.41 12.77 6.80
N ASP A 194 -25.04 12.54 5.64
CA ASP A 194 -26.23 13.30 5.23
C ASP A 194 -27.50 12.65 5.79
N THR A 195 -28.09 13.28 6.80
CA THR A 195 -29.31 12.83 7.49
C THR A 195 -30.60 13.38 6.86
N ALA A 196 -30.54 14.00 5.68
CA ALA A 196 -31.73 14.48 4.99
C ALA A 196 -32.71 13.34 4.68
N HIS A 197 -34.01 13.66 4.67
CA HIS A 197 -35.07 12.67 4.44
C HIS A 197 -34.91 11.90 3.12
N VAL A 198 -34.35 12.54 2.08
CA VAL A 198 -34.09 11.91 0.77
C VAL A 198 -33.10 10.75 0.84
N ASN A 199 -32.22 10.71 1.85
CA ASN A 199 -31.22 9.66 2.04
C ASN A 199 -31.61 8.66 3.13
N HIS A 200 -32.82 8.76 3.70
CA HIS A 200 -33.25 7.93 4.82
C HIS A 200 -33.18 6.43 4.52
N GLU A 201 -33.59 6.00 3.32
CA GLU A 201 -33.53 4.59 2.92
C GLU A 201 -32.08 4.06 2.91
N GLN A 202 -31.14 4.84 2.37
CA GLN A 202 -29.72 4.49 2.36
C GLN A 202 -29.13 4.43 3.77
N TYR A 203 -29.55 5.35 4.64
CA TYR A 203 -29.18 5.38 6.06
C TYR A 203 -29.67 4.12 6.78
N VAL A 204 -30.96 3.77 6.65
CA VAL A 204 -31.55 2.54 7.21
C VAL A 204 -30.82 1.30 6.69
N LYS A 205 -30.58 1.24 5.37
CA LYS A 205 -29.88 0.14 4.71
C LYS A 205 -28.47 -0.06 5.28
N PHE A 206 -27.72 1.02 5.47
CA PHE A 206 -26.37 0.97 6.06
C PHE A 206 -26.40 0.38 7.47
N PHE A 207 -27.27 0.88 8.36
CA PHE A 207 -27.34 0.41 9.73
C PHE A 207 -27.90 -1.01 9.86
N HIS A 208 -28.81 -1.41 8.97
CA HIS A 208 -29.28 -2.78 8.92
C HIS A 208 -28.15 -3.74 8.51
N GLN A 209 -27.38 -3.38 7.48
CA GLN A 209 -26.19 -4.16 7.08
C GLN A 209 -25.16 -4.24 8.20
N LEU A 210 -24.88 -3.12 8.88
CA LEU A 210 -23.97 -3.06 10.02
C LEU A 210 -24.43 -3.97 11.16
N LEU A 211 -25.72 -3.96 11.47
CA LEU A 211 -26.31 -4.82 12.51
C LEU A 211 -26.08 -6.30 12.19
N LEU A 212 -26.44 -6.75 10.99
CA LEU A 212 -26.25 -8.14 10.58
C LEU A 212 -24.77 -8.53 10.55
N SER A 213 -23.90 -7.60 10.13
CA SER A 213 -22.45 -7.79 10.15
C SER A 213 -21.90 -7.94 11.57
N MET A 214 -22.48 -7.22 12.54
CA MET A 214 -22.09 -7.32 13.95
C MET A 214 -22.61 -8.58 14.62
N GLU A 215 -23.82 -9.03 14.29
CA GLU A 215 -24.33 -10.34 14.70
C GLU A 215 -23.45 -11.47 14.17
N LEU A 216 -23.00 -11.36 12.90
CA LEU A 216 -22.10 -12.33 12.27
C LEU A 216 -20.72 -12.33 12.95
N ASP A 217 -20.09 -11.16 13.11
CA ASP A 217 -18.76 -11.09 13.71
C ASP A 217 -18.76 -11.62 15.15
N LEU A 218 -19.76 -11.25 15.96
CA LEU A 218 -19.87 -11.74 17.33
C LEU A 218 -20.08 -13.27 17.39
N ARG A 219 -20.87 -13.85 16.47
CA ARG A 219 -21.06 -15.31 16.40
C ARG A 219 -19.80 -16.05 16.01
N ILE A 220 -19.08 -15.57 14.99
CA ILE A 220 -17.79 -16.15 14.58
C ILE A 220 -16.81 -16.15 15.77
N HIS A 221 -16.81 -15.08 16.57
CA HIS A 221 -15.89 -14.95 17.71
C HIS A 221 -16.44 -15.51 19.02
N SER A 222 -17.62 -16.16 19.01
CA SER A 222 -18.19 -16.82 20.19
C SER A 222 -17.20 -17.75 20.86
N ARG A 223 -17.30 -17.89 22.18
CA ARG A 223 -16.41 -18.77 22.97
C ARG A 223 -16.63 -20.25 22.67
N GLN A 224 -17.74 -20.60 22.01
CA GLN A 224 -18.08 -21.97 21.63
C GLN A 224 -17.20 -22.50 20.48
N HIS A 225 -16.56 -21.62 19.70
CA HIS A 225 -15.68 -22.02 18.60
C HIS A 225 -14.20 -22.00 19.03
N GLY A 226 -13.46 -23.06 18.70
CA GLY A 226 -12.00 -23.09 18.83
C GLY A 226 -11.31 -22.18 17.82
N GLU A 227 -10.09 -21.71 18.11
CA GLU A 227 -9.35 -20.76 17.27
C GLU A 227 -9.13 -21.26 15.84
N TRP A 228 -8.80 -22.55 15.68
CA TRP A 228 -8.59 -23.17 14.36
C TRP A 228 -9.83 -23.09 13.46
N ALA A 229 -11.02 -23.31 14.02
CA ALA A 229 -12.27 -23.25 13.26
C ALA A 229 -12.57 -21.81 12.81
N LYS A 230 -12.29 -20.82 13.67
CA LYS A 230 -12.44 -19.39 13.36
C LYS A 230 -11.51 -18.98 12.22
N GLU A 231 -10.24 -19.35 12.32
CA GLU A 231 -9.23 -19.04 11.30
C GLU A 231 -9.63 -19.63 9.94
N LYS A 232 -9.97 -20.93 9.91
CA LYS A 232 -10.36 -21.61 8.67
C LYS A 232 -11.60 -20.99 8.02
N LEU A 233 -12.60 -20.59 8.81
CA LEU A 233 -13.78 -19.90 8.30
C LEU A 233 -13.41 -18.54 7.69
N LEU A 234 -12.66 -17.72 8.41
CA LEU A 234 -12.29 -16.37 7.96
C LEU A 234 -11.44 -16.39 6.69
N GLU A 235 -10.56 -17.38 6.52
CA GLU A 235 -9.81 -17.56 5.27
C GLU A 235 -10.73 -17.75 4.06
N GLN A 236 -11.82 -18.51 4.24
CA GLN A 236 -12.79 -18.88 3.19
C GLN A 236 -13.84 -17.81 2.89
N LEU A 237 -13.95 -16.76 3.71
CA LEU A 237 -14.99 -15.74 3.52
C LEU A 237 -14.79 -14.94 2.21
N PRO A 238 -15.89 -14.63 1.50
CA PRO A 238 -15.86 -13.71 0.36
C PRO A 238 -15.33 -12.33 0.79
N PRO A 239 -14.67 -11.58 -0.13
CA PRO A 239 -14.19 -10.23 0.17
C PRO A 239 -15.26 -9.31 0.75
N ALA A 240 -16.46 -9.26 0.17
CA ALA A 240 -17.56 -8.42 0.66
C ALA A 240 -17.88 -8.65 2.16
N ILE A 241 -17.85 -9.91 2.62
CA ILE A 241 -18.05 -10.24 4.02
C ILE A 241 -16.86 -9.82 4.88
N LYS A 242 -15.62 -10.02 4.42
CA LYS A 242 -14.41 -9.56 5.14
C LYS A 242 -14.47 -8.05 5.42
N TRP A 243 -14.93 -7.25 4.45
CA TRP A 243 -15.11 -5.80 4.61
C TRP A 243 -16.27 -5.43 5.56
N ASN A 244 -17.37 -6.19 5.54
CA ASN A 244 -18.46 -6.04 6.52
C ASN A 244 -17.97 -6.31 7.96
N LEU A 245 -17.16 -7.36 8.16
CA LEU A 245 -16.56 -7.67 9.46
C LEU A 245 -15.58 -6.58 9.90
N ALA A 246 -14.79 -6.03 8.97
CA ALA A 246 -13.89 -4.91 9.26
C ALA A 246 -14.66 -3.67 9.75
N LEU A 247 -15.76 -3.31 9.08
CA LEU A 247 -16.63 -2.22 9.50
C LEU A 247 -17.22 -2.47 10.90
N SER A 248 -17.74 -3.67 11.13
CA SER A 248 -18.30 -4.07 12.42
C SER A 248 -17.27 -3.91 13.56
N ARG A 249 -16.04 -4.36 13.34
CA ARG A 249 -14.94 -4.22 14.31
C ARG A 249 -14.63 -2.75 14.59
N ARG A 250 -14.44 -1.92 13.55
CA ARG A 250 -14.21 -0.47 13.71
C ARG A 250 -15.35 0.21 14.47
N TRP A 251 -16.60 -0.15 14.18
CA TRP A 251 -17.76 0.37 14.89
C TRP A 251 -17.71 0.04 16.38
N ARG A 252 -17.54 -1.23 16.75
CA ARG A 252 -17.48 -1.65 18.16
C ARG A 252 -16.30 -1.04 18.92
N ASP A 253 -15.17 -0.86 18.25
CA ASP A 253 -14.00 -0.27 18.86
C ASP A 253 -14.21 1.22 19.15
N ASN A 254 -14.81 1.95 18.20
CA ASN A 254 -14.71 3.41 18.18
C ASN A 254 -16.02 4.18 18.42
N VAL A 255 -17.18 3.56 18.23
CA VAL A 255 -18.49 4.24 18.26
C VAL A 255 -19.38 3.73 19.38
N ARG A 256 -20.10 4.62 20.07
CA ARG A 256 -21.14 4.27 21.05
C ARG A 256 -22.45 4.99 20.73
N ILE A 257 -23.56 4.30 20.89
CA ILE A 257 -24.89 4.86 20.66
C ILE A 257 -25.36 5.56 21.96
N GLU A 258 -25.64 6.86 21.91
CA GLU A 258 -26.14 7.62 23.05
C GLU A 258 -27.67 7.78 23.01
N ALA A 259 -28.21 8.08 21.83
CA ALA A 259 -29.65 8.18 21.59
C ALA A 259 -29.98 7.71 20.17
N TYR A 260 -31.21 7.27 19.96
CA TYR A 260 -31.73 6.89 18.65
C TYR A 260 -33.25 7.04 18.63
N GLY A 261 -33.82 7.11 17.43
CA GLY A 261 -35.26 7.22 17.23
C GLY A 261 -35.69 6.68 15.87
N SER A 262 -36.83 7.16 15.38
CA SER A 262 -37.40 6.73 14.09
C SER A 262 -36.73 7.37 12.88
N THR A 263 -36.09 8.52 13.06
CA THR A 263 -35.44 9.29 11.98
C THR A 263 -33.95 9.45 12.22
N ALA A 264 -33.20 9.74 11.15
CA ALA A 264 -31.73 9.78 11.18
C ALA A 264 -31.18 10.91 12.08
N ASP A 265 -31.86 12.05 12.15
CA ASP A 265 -31.53 13.21 13.00
C ASP A 265 -31.68 12.93 14.51
N GLN A 266 -32.45 11.90 14.87
CA GLN A 266 -32.63 11.47 16.26
C GLN A 266 -31.50 10.57 16.76
N VAL A 267 -30.60 10.13 15.86
CA VAL A 267 -29.46 9.30 16.21
C VAL A 267 -28.32 10.16 16.72
N LYS A 268 -27.85 9.89 17.94
CA LYS A 268 -26.68 10.53 18.55
C LYS A 268 -25.60 9.50 18.84
N LEU A 269 -24.42 9.74 18.27
CA LEU A 269 -23.27 8.86 18.36
C LEU A 269 -22.14 9.55 19.12
N ARG A 270 -21.46 8.79 19.98
CA ARG A 270 -20.24 9.22 20.67
C ARG A 270 -19.02 8.51 20.10
N TYR A 271 -17.97 9.26 19.79
CA TYR A 271 -16.72 8.75 19.23
C TYR A 271 -15.60 8.71 20.27
N LYS A 272 -14.96 7.56 20.45
CA LYS A 272 -13.94 7.36 21.49
C LYS A 272 -12.59 8.02 21.18
N LEU A 273 -12.24 8.15 19.89
CA LEU A 273 -10.88 8.50 19.46
C LEU A 273 -10.66 10.00 19.22
N LYS A 274 -11.69 10.84 19.34
CA LYS A 274 -11.67 12.26 18.96
C LYS A 274 -10.44 13.01 19.48
N ARG A 275 -10.12 12.89 20.78
CA ARG A 275 -8.95 13.53 21.40
C ARG A 275 -7.60 13.05 20.82
N ARG A 276 -7.47 11.73 20.53
CA ARG A 276 -6.26 11.16 19.93
C ARG A 276 -6.10 11.65 18.50
N GLN A 277 -7.20 11.73 17.75
CA GLN A 277 -7.21 12.15 16.35
C GLN A 277 -6.91 13.64 16.16
N VAL A 278 -7.37 14.50 17.06
CA VAL A 278 -6.94 15.92 17.08
C VAL A 278 -5.42 16.05 17.22
N LYS A 279 -4.79 15.27 18.12
CA LYS A 279 -3.32 15.26 18.24
C LYS A 279 -2.65 14.73 16.97
N MET A 280 -3.23 13.71 16.36
CA MET A 280 -2.71 13.06 15.16
C MET A 280 -2.72 14.00 13.95
N ILE A 281 -3.85 14.64 13.66
CA ILE A 281 -3.95 15.58 12.52
C ILE A 281 -3.10 16.83 12.74
N LYS A 282 -2.98 17.30 13.99
CA LYS A 282 -2.04 18.36 14.34
C LYS A 282 -0.60 17.98 13.99
N ARG A 283 -0.14 16.79 14.42
CA ARG A 283 1.21 16.30 14.10
C ARG A 283 1.41 16.13 12.60
N PHE A 284 0.40 15.58 11.91
CA PHE A 284 0.43 15.44 10.45
C PHE A 284 0.61 16.79 9.76
N ALA A 285 -0.20 17.79 10.08
CA ALA A 285 -0.08 19.14 9.51
C ALA A 285 1.29 19.78 9.77
N GLN A 286 1.87 19.57 10.95
CA GLN A 286 3.21 20.05 11.30
C GLN A 286 4.30 19.37 10.47
N MET A 287 4.26 18.03 10.35
CA MET A 287 5.25 17.27 9.57
C MET A 287 5.17 17.60 8.07
N MET A 288 3.96 17.83 7.55
CA MET A 288 3.75 18.25 6.16
C MET A 288 4.08 19.75 5.93
N LYS A 289 4.53 20.47 6.97
CA LYS A 289 4.78 21.92 6.97
C LYS A 289 3.65 22.70 6.30
N TRP A 290 2.42 22.42 6.75
CA TRP A 290 1.21 22.91 6.09
C TRP A 290 1.22 24.44 5.94
N PRO A 291 0.96 25.02 4.75
CA PRO A 291 1.14 26.46 4.53
C PRO A 291 0.25 27.36 5.40
N ASN A 292 -0.97 26.92 5.72
CA ASN A 292 -1.89 27.68 6.58
C ASN A 292 -1.91 27.22 8.05
N LEU A 293 -0.84 26.58 8.53
CA LEU A 293 -0.81 25.83 9.79
C LEU A 293 -1.43 26.57 10.99
N ALA A 294 -1.12 27.83 11.20
CA ALA A 294 -1.59 28.57 12.39
C ALA A 294 -3.12 28.69 12.42
N GLU A 295 -3.72 29.08 11.30
CA GLU A 295 -5.18 29.23 11.14
C GLU A 295 -5.87 27.87 11.17
N THR A 296 -5.33 26.87 10.47
CA THR A 296 -5.85 25.49 10.50
C THR A 296 -5.87 24.93 11.92
N LEU A 297 -4.81 25.17 12.72
CA LEU A 297 -4.76 24.72 14.11
C LEU A 297 -5.71 25.49 15.04
N ALA A 298 -5.99 26.77 14.75
CA ALA A 298 -7.00 27.53 15.46
C ALA A 298 -8.41 27.01 15.16
N SER A 299 -8.74 26.79 13.89
CA SER A 299 -9.99 26.17 13.41
C SER A 299 -10.20 24.79 14.04
N LEU A 300 -9.16 23.95 14.05
CA LEU A 300 -9.18 22.62 14.69
C LEU A 300 -9.54 22.70 16.18
N ARG A 301 -8.98 23.66 16.92
CA ARG A 301 -9.28 23.83 18.36
C ARG A 301 -10.71 24.30 18.56
N GLN A 302 -11.12 25.33 17.83
CA GLN A 302 -12.48 25.86 17.92
C GLN A 302 -13.51 24.77 17.63
N GLY A 303 -13.29 23.98 16.58
CA GLY A 303 -14.20 22.90 16.23
C GLY A 303 -14.21 21.74 17.22
N TYR A 304 -13.06 21.44 17.84
CA TYR A 304 -12.98 20.47 18.92
C TYR A 304 -13.82 20.92 20.13
N ASP A 305 -13.66 22.17 20.56
CA ASP A 305 -14.38 22.74 21.71
C ASP A 305 -15.89 22.84 21.44
N ALA A 306 -16.27 23.18 20.21
CA ALA A 306 -17.67 23.22 19.76
C ALA A 306 -18.26 21.82 19.47
N SER A 307 -17.48 20.75 19.60
CA SER A 307 -17.88 19.38 19.27
C SER A 307 -18.39 19.19 17.83
N ASN A 308 -17.96 20.01 16.87
CA ASN A 308 -18.50 20.03 15.50
C ASN A 308 -17.57 19.38 14.43
N LEU A 309 -16.38 18.90 14.81
CA LEU A 309 -15.38 18.40 13.84
C LEU A 309 -15.89 17.29 12.92
N ASP A 310 -16.77 16.43 13.43
CA ASP A 310 -17.39 15.33 12.70
C ASP A 310 -18.57 15.75 11.81
N ALA A 311 -19.02 17.00 11.92
CA ALA A 311 -20.07 17.57 11.08
C ALA A 311 -19.53 18.37 9.87
N ILE A 312 -18.21 18.52 9.75
CA ILE A 312 -17.58 19.30 8.67
C ILE A 312 -17.79 18.61 7.32
N SER A 313 -17.38 17.35 7.21
CA SER A 313 -17.48 16.56 5.99
C SER A 313 -17.54 15.07 6.30
N SER A 314 -17.89 14.26 5.28
CA SER A 314 -17.82 12.80 5.42
C SER A 314 -16.39 12.30 5.70
N HIS A 315 -15.35 12.94 5.19
CA HIS A 315 -13.94 12.57 5.47
C HIS A 315 -13.54 12.93 6.89
N ALA A 316 -13.89 14.14 7.35
CA ALA A 316 -13.68 14.56 8.72
C ALA A 316 -14.42 13.63 9.70
N MET A 317 -15.67 13.26 9.40
CA MET A 317 -16.42 12.26 10.16
C MET A 317 -15.70 10.91 10.18
N ALA A 318 -15.22 10.40 9.02
CA ALA A 318 -14.51 9.11 8.96
C ALA A 318 -13.26 9.13 9.83
N PHE A 319 -12.48 10.21 9.74
CA PHE A 319 -11.32 10.42 10.57
C PHE A 319 -11.73 10.47 12.04
N PHE A 320 -12.51 11.46 12.50
CA PHE A 320 -12.81 11.69 13.92
C PHE A 320 -13.66 10.61 14.61
N SER A 321 -14.42 9.83 13.85
CA SER A 321 -15.15 8.66 14.37
C SER A 321 -14.28 7.41 14.46
N GLY A 322 -13.17 7.35 13.71
CA GLY A 322 -12.38 6.14 13.55
C GLY A 322 -13.06 5.06 12.69
N LEU A 323 -14.11 5.41 11.93
CA LEU A 323 -14.77 4.54 10.96
C LEU A 323 -13.99 4.51 9.64
N VAL A 324 -12.72 4.10 9.73
CA VAL A 324 -11.81 3.95 8.60
C VAL A 324 -11.65 2.45 8.32
N LEU A 325 -12.12 2.01 7.15
CA LEU A 325 -11.87 0.66 6.69
C LEU A 325 -10.37 0.48 6.40
N PRO A 326 -9.78 -0.70 6.68
CA PRO A 326 -8.38 -0.96 6.36
C PRO A 326 -8.16 -0.85 4.84
N GLY A 327 -7.00 -0.39 4.38
CA GLY A 327 -6.66 -0.30 2.96
C GLY A 327 -6.32 1.12 2.49
N PRO A 328 -6.45 1.40 1.19
CA PRO A 328 -5.88 2.59 0.53
C PRO A 328 -6.66 3.90 0.77
N SER A 329 -7.81 3.88 1.45
CA SER A 329 -8.64 5.08 1.60
C SER A 329 -8.14 6.03 2.68
N PHE A 330 -7.42 5.52 3.70
CA PHE A 330 -6.98 6.32 4.84
C PHE A 330 -6.11 7.53 4.48
N PRO A 331 -5.12 7.47 3.56
CA PRO A 331 -4.32 8.64 3.19
C PRO A 331 -5.21 9.80 2.72
N PHE A 332 -6.27 9.49 1.95
CA PHE A 332 -7.23 10.49 1.48
C PHE A 332 -8.15 10.97 2.60
N VAL A 333 -8.58 10.08 3.51
CA VAL A 333 -9.35 10.49 4.70
C VAL A 333 -8.54 11.46 5.56
N MET A 334 -7.26 11.19 5.79
CA MET A 334 -6.36 12.07 6.56
C MET A 334 -6.17 13.43 5.87
N MET A 335 -5.81 13.43 4.59
CA MET A 335 -5.53 14.67 3.86
C MET A 335 -6.79 15.50 3.64
N ASN A 336 -7.92 14.90 3.24
CA ASN A 336 -9.17 15.63 3.09
C ASN A 336 -9.67 16.17 4.44
N ALA A 337 -9.52 15.42 5.54
CA ALA A 337 -9.85 15.96 6.86
C ALA A 337 -8.97 17.18 7.23
N LEU A 338 -7.70 17.23 6.80
CA LEU A 338 -6.85 18.41 7.00
C LEU A 338 -7.32 19.59 6.13
N ILE A 339 -7.59 19.33 4.85
CA ILE A 339 -8.08 20.33 3.89
C ILE A 339 -9.42 20.92 4.37
N ASP A 340 -10.35 20.07 4.79
CA ASP A 340 -11.70 20.48 5.24
C ASP A 340 -11.68 21.29 6.56
N ILE A 341 -10.62 21.18 7.38
CA ILE A 341 -10.45 21.95 8.61
C ILE A 341 -9.81 23.31 8.35
N ASP A 342 -9.04 23.42 7.26
CA ASP A 342 -8.39 24.67 6.86
C ASP A 342 -9.46 25.71 6.46
N PRO A 343 -9.52 26.87 7.12
CA PRO A 343 -10.54 27.87 6.84
C PRO A 343 -10.34 28.65 5.54
N ASP A 344 -9.25 28.42 4.80
CA ASP A 344 -8.97 29.11 3.53
C ASP A 344 -9.87 28.61 2.39
N GLU A 345 -10.59 29.52 1.75
CA GLU A 345 -11.42 29.26 0.55
C GLU A 345 -10.61 28.65 -0.61
N ALA A 346 -9.28 28.84 -0.68
CA ALA A 346 -8.44 28.20 -1.68
C ALA A 346 -8.39 26.66 -1.56
N THR A 347 -8.94 26.09 -0.49
CA THR A 347 -9.15 24.64 -0.34
C THR A 347 -10.30 24.10 -1.17
N ASP A 348 -11.24 24.94 -1.62
CA ASP A 348 -12.36 24.53 -2.48
C ASP A 348 -11.86 23.94 -3.82
N ASP A 349 -10.75 24.46 -4.33
CA ASP A 349 -10.05 23.94 -5.52
C ASP A 349 -9.51 22.51 -5.33
N LEU A 350 -9.47 22.02 -4.08
CA LEU A 350 -8.98 20.70 -3.68
C LEU A 350 -10.10 19.73 -3.26
N ALA A 351 -11.37 20.14 -3.32
CA ALA A 351 -12.51 19.34 -2.86
C ALA A 351 -12.71 18.01 -3.64
N LEU A 352 -12.19 17.91 -4.87
CA LEU A 352 -12.30 16.72 -5.73
C LEU A 352 -11.14 15.72 -5.57
N LEU A 353 -10.37 15.85 -4.50
CA LEU A 353 -9.30 14.91 -4.18
C LEU A 353 -9.90 13.59 -3.65
N ILE A 354 -9.81 12.52 -4.46
CA ILE A 354 -10.47 11.24 -4.16
C ILE A 354 -9.54 10.05 -4.34
N HIS A 355 -9.67 9.05 -3.45
CA HIS A 355 -8.86 7.82 -3.44
C HIS A 355 -9.06 6.91 -4.65
N LEU A 356 -10.10 7.14 -5.45
CA LEU A 356 -10.32 6.43 -6.72
C LEU A 356 -9.28 6.78 -7.79
N ASN A 357 -8.54 7.87 -7.62
CA ASN A 357 -7.44 8.25 -8.50
C ASN A 357 -6.15 8.37 -7.66
N PRO A 358 -5.57 7.26 -7.18
CA PRO A 358 -4.46 7.28 -6.25
C PRO A 358 -3.18 7.85 -6.87
N ASN A 359 -3.04 7.90 -8.20
CA ASN A 359 -1.90 8.52 -8.86
C ASN A 359 -2.12 10.03 -9.03
N CYS A 360 -2.14 10.74 -7.91
CA CYS A 360 -2.37 12.18 -7.88
C CYS A 360 -1.57 12.91 -6.81
N GLY A 361 -1.62 14.23 -6.89
CA GLY A 361 -1.15 15.18 -5.89
C GLY A 361 -1.77 16.55 -6.13
N PHE A 362 -1.32 17.55 -5.39
CA PHE A 362 -1.80 18.91 -5.54
C PHE A 362 -0.74 19.95 -5.17
N GLN A 363 -0.91 21.16 -5.69
CA GLN A 363 -0.24 22.36 -5.21
C GLN A 363 -1.20 23.13 -4.30
N TYR A 364 -0.68 23.75 -3.24
CA TYR A 364 -1.47 24.62 -2.36
C TYR A 364 -0.75 25.94 -2.10
N ARG A 365 -1.47 27.06 -2.26
CA ARG A 365 -0.99 28.44 -2.09
C ARG A 365 0.31 28.79 -2.85
N ASN A 366 0.60 28.12 -3.97
CA ASN A 366 1.87 28.24 -4.71
C ASN A 366 3.12 28.07 -3.80
N SER A 367 2.97 27.37 -2.67
CA SER A 367 4.02 27.23 -1.66
C SER A 367 4.73 25.89 -1.83
N TYR A 368 3.97 24.80 -1.74
CA TYR A 368 4.48 23.44 -1.87
C TYR A 368 3.55 22.56 -2.69
N THR A 369 4.10 21.45 -3.19
CA THR A 369 3.32 20.35 -3.74
C THR A 369 3.29 19.16 -2.78
N TYR A 370 2.20 18.40 -2.84
CA TYR A 370 1.95 17.22 -2.02
C TYR A 370 1.47 16.09 -2.93
N TRP A 371 2.15 14.95 -2.85
CA TRP A 371 1.90 13.81 -3.74
C TRP A 371 1.55 12.59 -2.92
N THR A 372 0.62 11.78 -3.38
CA THR A 372 0.40 10.46 -2.80
C THR A 372 1.67 9.61 -2.94
N SER A 373 2.00 8.79 -1.95
CA SER A 373 3.16 7.88 -2.03
C SER A 373 2.99 6.76 -3.06
N THR A 374 1.75 6.53 -3.52
CA THR A 374 1.45 5.64 -4.64
C THR A 374 1.77 6.24 -6.00
N SER A 375 1.72 7.56 -6.15
CA SER A 375 2.01 8.22 -7.43
C SER A 375 3.50 8.16 -7.76
N ILE A 376 3.83 8.02 -9.05
CA ILE A 376 5.23 8.03 -9.48
C ILE A 376 5.96 9.33 -9.12
N VAL A 377 5.27 10.48 -9.11
CA VAL A 377 5.86 11.75 -8.68
C VAL A 377 6.24 11.70 -7.20
N GLY A 378 5.34 11.20 -6.34
CA GLY A 378 5.62 10.99 -4.92
C GLY A 378 6.78 10.03 -4.70
N LYS A 379 6.76 8.86 -5.35
CA LYS A 379 7.82 7.84 -5.27
C LYS A 379 9.20 8.40 -5.64
N VAL A 380 9.28 9.23 -6.68
CA VAL A 380 10.55 9.79 -7.16
C VAL A 380 11.04 10.95 -6.31
N LEU A 381 10.16 11.84 -5.84
CA LEU A 381 10.55 13.01 -5.03
C LEU A 381 10.77 12.71 -3.55
N ALA A 382 10.28 11.57 -3.05
CA ALA A 382 10.35 11.20 -1.65
C ALA A 382 11.73 11.34 -0.98
N PRO A 383 12.87 11.06 -1.63
CA PRO A 383 14.20 11.27 -1.02
C PRO A 383 14.47 12.70 -0.53
N THR A 384 13.80 13.69 -1.12
CA THR A 384 13.95 15.12 -0.77
C THR A 384 12.80 15.66 0.10
N CYS A 385 11.89 14.78 0.53
CA CYS A 385 10.62 15.14 1.18
C CYS A 385 10.38 14.25 2.42
N HIS A 386 9.33 14.58 3.19
CA HIS A 386 8.82 13.64 4.18
C HIS A 386 7.78 12.72 3.54
N GLU A 387 7.71 11.46 3.98
CA GLU A 387 6.57 10.58 3.73
C GLU A 387 5.83 10.31 5.05
N VAL A 388 4.56 10.72 5.13
CA VAL A 388 3.72 10.55 6.32
C VAL A 388 2.31 10.17 5.89
N ALA A 389 1.73 9.15 6.52
CA ALA A 389 0.34 8.73 6.28
C ALA A 389 -0.03 8.52 4.79
N GLY A 390 0.92 8.05 3.96
CA GLY A 390 0.72 7.82 2.52
C GLY A 390 0.83 9.07 1.64
N TRP A 391 1.38 10.17 2.18
CA TRP A 391 1.64 11.42 1.46
C TRP A 391 3.11 11.80 1.53
N VAL A 392 3.63 12.25 0.39
CA VAL A 392 4.97 12.77 0.18
C VAL A 392 4.90 14.28 0.02
N GLY A 393 5.65 14.99 0.88
CA GLY A 393 5.82 16.43 0.80
C GLY A 393 6.40 17.01 2.10
N PRO A 394 6.49 18.34 2.22
CA PRO A 394 6.29 19.31 1.15
C PRO A 394 7.38 19.20 0.07
N ALA A 395 6.96 19.07 -1.18
CA ALA A 395 7.86 19.13 -2.34
C ALA A 395 7.87 20.54 -2.93
N ARG A 396 8.89 20.84 -3.76
CA ARG A 396 9.02 22.15 -4.42
C ARG A 396 7.75 22.50 -5.23
N PRO A 397 7.36 23.77 -5.27
CA PRO A 397 6.25 24.22 -6.11
C PRO A 397 6.60 24.09 -7.59
N THR A 398 5.57 24.13 -8.44
CA THR A 398 5.71 24.12 -9.88
C THR A 398 4.94 25.29 -10.49
N PRO A 399 5.54 26.04 -11.44
CA PRO A 399 4.86 27.12 -12.16
C PRO A 399 3.79 26.59 -13.13
N ASP A 400 3.80 25.29 -13.42
CA ASP A 400 2.86 24.65 -14.36
C ASP A 400 1.47 24.39 -13.73
N LEU A 401 1.34 24.52 -12.41
CA LEU A 401 0.06 24.40 -11.69
C LEU A 401 -0.42 25.77 -11.17
N SER A 402 -1.74 25.94 -11.06
CA SER A 402 -2.31 27.14 -10.44
C SER A 402 -1.98 27.23 -8.94
N ARG A 403 -2.34 28.37 -8.32
CA ARG A 403 -2.07 28.65 -6.90
C ARG A 403 -2.50 27.48 -5.99
N SER A 404 -3.71 26.98 -6.19
CA SER A 404 -4.18 25.71 -5.64
C SER A 404 -4.69 24.86 -6.80
N GLN A 405 -4.25 23.60 -6.92
CA GLN A 405 -4.69 22.72 -8.00
C GLN A 405 -4.41 21.25 -7.72
N ILE A 406 -5.40 20.39 -7.93
CA ILE A 406 -5.20 18.94 -8.01
C ILE A 406 -4.65 18.57 -9.40
N ALA A 407 -3.63 17.72 -9.42
CA ALA A 407 -3.06 17.12 -10.60
C ALA A 407 -3.17 15.59 -10.57
N ARG A 408 -3.82 15.01 -11.58
CA ARG A 408 -3.77 13.56 -11.84
C ARG A 408 -2.57 13.25 -12.72
N VAL A 409 -1.75 12.29 -12.31
CA VAL A 409 -0.53 11.91 -13.03
C VAL A 409 -0.85 10.79 -13.99
N ARG A 410 -0.61 11.02 -15.28
CA ARG A 410 -0.67 9.95 -16.29
C ARG A 410 0.63 9.17 -16.26
N SER A 411 0.54 7.87 -16.05
CA SER A 411 1.64 6.92 -16.08
C SER A 411 1.23 5.61 -16.75
N ARG A 412 2.21 4.86 -17.24
CA ARG A 412 2.06 3.52 -17.79
C ARG A 412 2.49 2.48 -16.74
N PRO A 413 1.98 1.24 -16.78
CA PRO A 413 2.49 0.18 -15.89
C PRO A 413 3.99 -0.07 -16.15
N PRO A 414 4.76 -0.54 -15.15
CA PRO A 414 6.16 -0.90 -15.33
C PRO A 414 6.34 -1.93 -16.46
N ARG A 415 7.53 -1.93 -17.07
CA ARG A 415 7.87 -2.91 -18.12
C ARG A 415 8.18 -4.28 -17.53
N GLN A 416 8.91 -4.28 -16.41
CA GLN A 416 9.16 -5.49 -15.63
C GLN A 416 7.89 -5.94 -14.91
N ARG A 417 7.59 -7.24 -14.99
CA ARG A 417 6.45 -7.86 -14.33
C ARG A 417 6.88 -9.16 -13.70
N LEU A 418 6.52 -9.32 -12.44
CA LEU A 418 6.72 -10.55 -11.70
C LEU A 418 5.60 -11.54 -12.04
N THR A 419 5.95 -12.80 -12.26
CA THR A 419 4.98 -13.90 -12.40
C THR A 419 4.85 -14.69 -11.10
N PRO A 420 3.77 -15.47 -10.91
CA PRO A 420 3.66 -16.37 -9.76
C PRO A 420 4.83 -17.37 -9.64
N GLU A 421 5.37 -17.80 -10.77
CA GLU A 421 6.50 -18.71 -10.82
C GLU A 421 7.79 -18.03 -10.36
N ASP A 422 7.99 -16.76 -10.72
CA ASP A 422 9.12 -15.98 -10.22
C ASP A 422 9.10 -15.84 -8.71
N VAL A 423 7.90 -15.64 -8.12
CA VAL A 423 7.74 -15.63 -6.66
C VAL A 423 8.14 -16.99 -6.07
N ARG A 424 7.72 -18.10 -6.69
CA ARG A 424 8.08 -19.45 -6.23
C ARG A 424 9.59 -19.70 -6.22
N LEU A 425 10.30 -19.18 -7.22
CA LEU A 425 11.75 -19.34 -7.42
C LEU A 425 12.61 -18.30 -6.68
N MET A 426 11.99 -17.39 -5.93
CA MET A 426 12.68 -16.30 -5.23
C MET A 426 13.84 -16.76 -4.35
N SER A 427 13.69 -17.86 -3.60
CA SER A 427 14.75 -18.39 -2.75
C SER A 427 15.91 -18.97 -3.54
N GLU A 428 15.63 -19.66 -4.64
CA GLU A 428 16.64 -20.29 -5.49
C GLU A 428 17.48 -19.22 -6.22
N ARG A 429 16.81 -18.18 -6.74
CA ARG A 429 17.47 -17.07 -7.44
C ARG A 429 18.35 -16.21 -6.56
N SER A 430 18.14 -16.23 -5.24
CA SER A 430 18.85 -15.37 -4.30
C SER A 430 19.72 -16.15 -3.31
N ASP A 431 20.02 -17.43 -3.57
CA ASP A 431 20.84 -18.24 -2.67
C ASP A 431 22.25 -17.64 -2.52
N PRO A 432 22.73 -17.33 -1.30
CA PRO A 432 24.08 -16.80 -1.11
C PRO A 432 25.20 -17.71 -1.60
N LEU A 433 24.96 -19.00 -1.68
CA LEU A 433 25.95 -19.99 -2.06
C LEU A 433 26.00 -20.25 -3.56
N GLY A 434 25.01 -19.79 -4.32
CA GLY A 434 24.79 -20.23 -5.70
C GLY A 434 24.09 -21.60 -5.76
N PRO A 435 24.15 -22.30 -6.90
CA PRO A 435 23.52 -23.60 -7.08
C PRO A 435 23.98 -24.64 -6.03
N PRO A 436 23.16 -25.64 -5.68
CA PRO A 436 23.55 -26.68 -4.73
C PRO A 436 24.79 -27.47 -5.20
N THR A 437 25.88 -27.42 -4.43
CA THR A 437 27.12 -28.16 -4.66
C THR A 437 27.68 -28.75 -3.37
N ASP A 438 28.58 -29.72 -3.49
CA ASP A 438 29.25 -30.34 -2.33
C ASP A 438 30.41 -29.50 -1.77
N ALA A 439 30.90 -28.52 -2.55
CA ALA A 439 32.02 -27.65 -2.19
C ALA A 439 31.77 -26.22 -2.68
N PHE A 440 32.23 -25.25 -1.90
CA PHE A 440 32.11 -23.81 -2.17
C PHE A 440 33.52 -23.19 -2.24
N PRO A 441 34.21 -23.28 -3.41
CA PRO A 441 35.52 -22.66 -3.62
C PRO A 441 35.49 -21.16 -3.34
N VAL A 442 36.51 -20.64 -2.68
CA VAL A 442 36.59 -19.20 -2.35
C VAL A 442 36.72 -18.34 -3.61
N GLU A 443 37.33 -18.88 -4.67
CA GLU A 443 37.49 -18.21 -5.96
C GLU A 443 36.18 -17.94 -6.71
N ASP A 444 35.10 -18.62 -6.32
CA ASP A 444 33.76 -18.42 -6.87
C ASP A 444 33.03 -17.20 -6.25
N TYR A 445 33.67 -16.51 -5.30
CA TYR A 445 33.04 -15.43 -4.55
C TYR A 445 33.91 -14.17 -4.52
N ASP A 446 33.29 -13.05 -4.87
CA ASP A 446 33.92 -11.74 -4.86
C ASP A 446 33.50 -10.89 -3.66
N MET A 447 34.47 -10.24 -3.04
CA MET A 447 34.23 -9.30 -1.94
C MET A 447 34.03 -7.88 -2.47
N ILE A 448 32.82 -7.60 -2.93
CA ILE A 448 32.49 -6.32 -3.57
C ILE A 448 32.20 -5.20 -2.57
N ARG A 449 32.50 -3.96 -2.95
CA ARG A 449 32.24 -2.74 -2.18
C ARG A 449 31.87 -1.60 -3.13
N PRO A 450 30.94 -0.72 -2.72
CA PRO A 450 30.64 0.48 -3.49
C PRO A 450 31.82 1.46 -3.48
N ASP A 451 31.91 2.30 -4.51
CA ASP A 451 32.85 3.43 -4.52
C ASP A 451 32.29 4.57 -3.66
N THR A 452 32.83 4.70 -2.44
CA THR A 452 32.49 5.78 -1.51
C THR A 452 33.46 6.95 -1.56
N ASP A 453 34.53 6.85 -2.35
CA ASP A 453 35.58 7.86 -2.41
C ASP A 453 35.26 8.95 -3.44
N ASN A 454 34.58 8.57 -4.54
CA ASN A 454 34.23 9.48 -5.65
C ASN A 454 32.74 9.87 -5.63
N ILE A 455 32.35 10.72 -4.67
CA ILE A 455 30.95 11.14 -4.52
C ILE A 455 30.60 12.28 -5.49
N VAL A 456 29.52 12.10 -6.25
CA VAL A 456 28.95 13.11 -7.15
C VAL A 456 28.14 14.14 -6.37
N ASP A 457 28.46 15.43 -6.53
CA ASP A 457 27.72 16.54 -5.88
C ASP A 457 27.15 17.58 -6.87
N THR A 458 27.19 17.32 -8.18
CA THR A 458 26.82 18.32 -9.19
C THR A 458 25.36 18.24 -9.65
N VAL A 459 24.65 17.16 -9.29
CA VAL A 459 23.24 16.94 -9.65
C VAL A 459 22.33 17.80 -8.79
N ARG A 460 21.46 18.60 -9.42
CA ARG A 460 20.43 19.40 -8.72
C ARG A 460 19.10 19.33 -9.44
N ILE A 461 18.01 19.19 -8.68
CA ILE A 461 16.65 19.32 -9.22
C ILE A 461 16.38 20.79 -9.54
N GLU A 462 16.12 21.10 -10.82
CA GLU A 462 15.74 22.44 -11.27
C GLU A 462 14.23 22.65 -11.17
N LEU A 463 13.45 21.72 -11.74
CA LEU A 463 12.02 21.91 -11.96
C LEU A 463 11.25 20.60 -12.01
N LEU A 464 10.11 20.57 -11.31
CA LEU A 464 9.02 19.63 -11.59
C LEU A 464 8.12 20.24 -12.67
N SER A 465 8.09 19.65 -13.86
CA SER A 465 7.21 20.08 -14.94
C SER A 465 5.95 19.22 -15.04
N MET A 466 4.82 19.87 -15.23
CA MET A 466 3.49 19.28 -15.33
C MET A 466 2.82 19.72 -16.63
N LYS A 467 2.92 18.88 -17.68
CA LYS A 467 2.32 19.20 -18.98
C LYS A 467 0.90 18.63 -19.10
N PRO A 468 -0.15 19.45 -19.29
CA PRO A 468 -1.52 18.96 -19.43
C PRO A 468 -1.67 17.90 -20.54
N CYS A 469 -2.43 16.84 -20.27
CA CYS A 469 -2.74 15.80 -21.23
C CYS A 469 -3.91 16.21 -22.13
N ALA A 470 -3.62 16.73 -23.32
CA ALA A 470 -4.64 17.15 -24.30
C ALA A 470 -5.71 16.08 -24.58
N GLU A 471 -5.29 14.82 -24.70
CA GLU A 471 -6.15 13.65 -24.97
C GLU A 471 -7.19 13.37 -23.86
N ARG A 472 -6.95 13.87 -22.64
CA ARG A 472 -7.78 13.61 -21.45
C ARG A 472 -8.41 14.88 -20.90
N MET A 473 -8.49 15.94 -21.70
CA MET A 473 -9.08 17.21 -21.28
C MET A 473 -10.59 17.13 -21.04
N ALA A 474 -11.27 16.20 -21.71
CA ALA A 474 -12.71 15.98 -21.57
C ALA A 474 -13.07 15.10 -20.35
N ASP A 475 -12.10 14.48 -19.68
CA ASP A 475 -12.34 13.65 -18.52
C ASP A 475 -12.91 14.50 -17.37
N PRO A 476 -13.98 14.04 -16.68
CA PRO A 476 -14.55 14.80 -15.58
C PRO A 476 -13.61 14.87 -14.36
N GLY A 477 -13.66 16.00 -13.65
CA GLY A 477 -12.91 16.26 -12.44
C GLY A 477 -11.50 16.84 -12.68
N PRO A 478 -10.55 16.61 -11.76
CA PRO A 478 -9.19 17.14 -11.87
C PRO A 478 -8.48 16.78 -13.17
N LYS A 479 -7.67 17.73 -13.66
CA LYS A 479 -6.94 17.61 -14.94
C LYS A 479 -5.82 16.56 -14.86
N TRP A 480 -5.57 15.93 -16.00
CA TRP A 480 -4.48 14.98 -16.19
C TRP A 480 -3.22 15.67 -16.70
N PHE A 481 -2.07 15.24 -16.22
CA PHE A 481 -0.76 15.79 -16.56
C PHE A 481 0.26 14.68 -16.83
N ASN A 482 1.21 14.98 -17.71
CA ASN A 482 2.47 14.25 -17.84
C ASN A 482 3.51 14.94 -16.96
N ALA A 483 4.08 14.21 -16.02
CA ALA A 483 5.12 14.73 -15.14
C ALA A 483 6.52 14.49 -15.72
N ALA A 484 7.42 15.44 -15.50
CA ALA A 484 8.85 15.31 -15.78
C ALA A 484 9.65 16.08 -14.74
N ILE A 485 10.86 15.62 -14.42
CA ILE A 485 11.81 16.33 -13.57
C ILE A 485 12.97 16.78 -14.44
N GLN A 486 13.36 18.05 -14.30
CA GLN A 486 14.55 18.61 -14.92
C GLN A 486 15.67 18.67 -13.88
N PHE A 487 16.84 18.16 -14.26
CA PHE A 487 18.04 18.16 -13.44
C PHE A 487 19.12 19.02 -14.09
N ALA A 488 19.81 19.84 -13.32
CA ALA A 488 21.10 20.42 -13.69
C ALA A 488 22.19 19.41 -13.32
N ILE A 489 22.99 18.99 -14.29
CA ILE A 489 24.15 18.12 -14.09
C ILE A 489 25.31 18.81 -14.82
N ASP A 490 26.33 19.21 -14.07
CA ASP A 490 27.48 19.97 -14.60
C ASP A 490 27.08 21.20 -15.44
N GLY A 491 26.01 21.89 -15.02
CA GLY A 491 25.49 23.07 -15.71
C GLY A 491 24.65 22.80 -16.97
N VAL A 492 24.33 21.53 -17.26
CA VAL A 492 23.46 21.13 -18.38
C VAL A 492 22.13 20.60 -17.84
N SER A 493 21.01 21.08 -18.40
CA SER A 493 19.67 20.64 -18.03
C SER A 493 19.27 19.33 -18.73
N TRP A 494 18.93 18.31 -17.94
CA TRP A 494 18.51 16.99 -18.37
C TRP A 494 17.05 16.71 -17.94
N PRO A 495 16.10 16.65 -18.89
CA PRO A 495 14.70 16.35 -18.57
C PRO A 495 14.41 14.85 -18.57
N LEU A 496 13.97 14.31 -17.43
CA LEU A 496 13.50 12.92 -17.30
C LEU A 496 11.98 12.88 -17.13
N ARG A 497 11.29 12.24 -18.09
CA ARG A 497 9.84 12.05 -18.05
C ARG A 497 9.48 10.90 -17.11
N LEU A 498 8.54 11.11 -16.19
CA LEU A 498 8.03 10.08 -15.29
C LEU A 498 6.93 9.27 -15.99
N THR A 499 7.32 8.53 -17.03
CA THR A 499 6.40 7.87 -17.96
C THR A 499 5.75 6.63 -17.37
N TYR A 500 6.48 5.91 -16.52
CA TYR A 500 6.11 4.61 -15.98
C TYR A 500 5.96 4.64 -14.46
N ASP A 501 4.91 4.00 -13.96
CA ASP A 501 4.62 3.85 -12.53
C ASP A 501 5.39 2.67 -11.94
N VAL A 502 6.71 2.82 -11.81
CA VAL A 502 7.62 1.78 -11.32
C VAL A 502 7.52 1.60 -9.80
N HIS A 503 8.12 0.53 -9.28
CA HIS A 503 8.25 0.27 -7.85
C HIS A 503 9.70 0.44 -7.39
N PHE A 504 9.88 1.07 -6.24
CA PHE A 504 11.15 1.12 -5.52
C PHE A 504 11.01 0.23 -4.29
N ILE A 505 11.78 -0.85 -4.21
CA ILE A 505 11.69 -1.82 -3.11
C ILE A 505 12.78 -1.49 -2.09
N SER A 506 12.41 -1.24 -0.84
CA SER A 506 13.38 -1.07 0.24
C SER A 506 14.10 -2.38 0.45
N ALA A 507 15.42 -2.38 0.31
CA ALA A 507 16.24 -3.57 0.54
C ALA A 507 16.17 -4.01 2.01
N TRP A 508 16.28 -5.31 2.24
CA TRP A 508 16.28 -5.91 3.57
C TRP A 508 17.66 -5.75 4.24
N PRO A 509 17.72 -5.39 5.53
CA PRO A 509 18.98 -5.20 6.25
C PRO A 509 19.77 -6.52 6.40
N CYS A 510 21.07 -6.47 6.16
CA CYS A 510 21.98 -7.58 6.43
C CYS A 510 22.74 -7.33 7.74
N THR A 511 23.28 -8.39 8.34
CA THR A 511 24.11 -8.28 9.56
C THR A 511 25.48 -8.87 9.31
N GLN A 512 26.52 -8.32 9.94
CA GLN A 512 27.91 -8.79 9.77
C GLN A 512 28.39 -8.71 8.31
N GLY A 513 27.86 -7.77 7.53
CA GLY A 513 28.35 -7.46 6.20
C GLY A 513 29.71 -6.73 6.23
N PRO A 514 30.36 -6.51 5.07
CA PRO A 514 29.88 -6.89 3.75
C PRO A 514 29.96 -8.41 3.52
N HIS A 515 29.05 -8.96 2.71
CA HIS A 515 29.00 -10.39 2.37
C HIS A 515 29.58 -10.66 0.98
N PRO A 516 30.24 -11.80 0.77
CA PRO A 516 30.70 -12.21 -0.57
C PRO A 516 29.54 -12.38 -1.55
N LEU A 517 29.78 -12.04 -2.82
CA LEU A 517 28.85 -12.24 -3.92
C LEU A 517 29.34 -13.40 -4.80
N PHE A 518 28.47 -14.38 -5.07
CA PHE A 518 28.75 -15.49 -5.98
C PHE A 518 28.90 -14.99 -7.42
N TYR A 519 29.86 -15.50 -8.18
CA TYR A 519 30.27 -14.95 -9.48
C TYR A 519 29.17 -14.91 -10.57
N ASP A 520 28.17 -15.80 -10.51
CA ASP A 520 27.04 -15.79 -11.45
C ASP A 520 26.08 -14.61 -11.22
N TYR A 521 26.19 -13.89 -10.11
CA TYR A 521 25.48 -12.62 -9.89
C TYR A 521 26.22 -11.48 -10.58
N THR A 522 25.97 -11.32 -11.87
CA THR A 522 26.58 -10.29 -12.70
C THR A 522 26.00 -8.90 -12.44
N TYR A 523 26.86 -7.88 -12.47
CA TYR A 523 26.45 -6.51 -12.22
C TYR A 523 27.36 -5.48 -12.90
N LEU A 524 26.82 -4.28 -13.11
CA LEU A 524 27.55 -3.09 -13.54
C LEU A 524 27.31 -1.97 -12.53
N ALA A 525 28.36 -1.47 -11.88
CA ALA A 525 28.26 -0.31 -10.99
C ALA A 525 28.61 0.99 -11.74
N VAL A 526 27.82 2.04 -11.53
CA VAL A 526 27.99 3.38 -12.11
C VAL A 526 27.68 4.47 -11.09
N ALA A 527 28.30 5.63 -11.26
CA ALA A 527 27.97 6.81 -10.48
C ALA A 527 26.60 7.40 -10.88
N ALA A 528 26.02 8.22 -10.01
CA ALA A 528 24.67 8.78 -10.20
C ALA A 528 24.52 9.60 -11.49
N ASP A 529 25.53 10.40 -11.85
CA ASP A 529 25.54 11.24 -13.06
C ASP A 529 25.74 10.41 -14.34
N GLU A 530 26.53 9.34 -14.28
CA GLU A 530 26.78 8.44 -15.42
C GLU A 530 25.51 7.75 -15.92
N VAL A 531 24.51 7.55 -15.06
CA VAL A 531 23.25 6.86 -15.41
C VAL A 531 22.53 7.50 -16.59
N ILE A 532 22.65 8.82 -16.79
CA ILE A 532 21.98 9.53 -17.89
C ILE A 532 22.53 9.11 -19.27
N SER A 533 23.75 8.59 -19.31
CA SER A 533 24.39 8.09 -20.53
C SER A 533 23.88 6.71 -20.93
N ILE A 534 23.34 5.95 -19.97
CA ILE A 534 22.81 4.61 -20.17
C ILE A 534 21.42 4.71 -20.81
N ARG A 535 21.29 4.09 -21.97
CA ARG A 535 20.04 4.00 -22.73
C ARG A 535 19.72 2.52 -22.95
N ASP A 536 18.44 2.18 -22.87
CA ASP A 536 17.95 0.82 -23.17
C ASP A 536 18.59 -0.30 -22.33
N TRP A 537 18.69 -0.10 -21.01
CA TRP A 537 19.16 -1.14 -20.09
C TRP A 537 18.26 -2.39 -20.15
N ALA A 538 18.87 -3.57 -20.13
CA ALA A 538 18.23 -4.89 -20.24
C ALA A 538 17.43 -5.14 -21.55
N GLY A 539 17.76 -4.44 -22.64
CA GLY A 539 17.22 -4.71 -23.98
C GLY A 539 15.69 -4.54 -24.13
N LEU A 540 15.05 -3.91 -23.15
CA LEU A 540 13.60 -3.79 -23.07
C LEU A 540 12.99 -2.88 -24.15
N TYR A 541 13.79 -2.13 -24.92
CA TYR A 541 13.33 -1.25 -26.02
C TYR A 541 13.43 -1.85 -27.43
N GLY A 542 13.80 -3.14 -27.56
CA GLY A 542 13.25 -4.00 -28.60
C GLY A 542 14.23 -4.70 -29.54
N ALA A 543 13.80 -5.91 -29.94
CA ALA A 543 14.36 -6.79 -30.96
C ALA A 543 14.30 -6.25 -32.42
N ARG A 544 14.65 -4.99 -32.66
CA ARG A 544 14.68 -4.40 -34.02
C ARG A 544 15.98 -3.67 -34.34
N SER A 545 17.12 -4.35 -34.18
CA SER A 545 18.30 -4.11 -35.02
C SER A 545 19.33 -5.24 -34.89
N ARG A 546 19.03 -6.42 -35.46
CA ARG A 546 20.10 -7.36 -35.82
C ARG A 546 19.89 -7.83 -37.25
N GLY A 547 20.36 -6.99 -38.17
CA GLY A 547 20.56 -7.35 -39.56
C GLY A 547 21.53 -8.52 -39.66
N ARG A 548 20.99 -9.69 -39.99
CA ARG A 548 21.70 -10.95 -40.18
C ARG A 548 22.65 -10.83 -41.38
N ARG A 549 23.96 -11.02 -41.17
CA ARG A 549 24.87 -11.56 -42.18
C ARG A 549 25.48 -12.85 -41.62
N PRO A 550 25.43 -13.98 -42.35
CA PRO A 550 26.06 -15.20 -41.91
C PRO A 550 27.56 -15.13 -42.23
N SER A 551 28.42 -15.48 -41.27
CA SER A 551 29.79 -15.87 -41.56
C SER A 551 30.15 -17.09 -40.73
N MET A 552 30.71 -18.07 -41.42
CA MET A 552 31.12 -19.39 -40.95
C MET A 552 32.47 -19.34 -40.21
N ASN A 553 32.67 -20.39 -39.40
CA ASN A 553 33.94 -20.97 -38.93
C ASN A 553 34.75 -20.23 -37.85
N GLY A 554 35.19 -21.01 -36.84
CA GLY A 554 36.40 -20.72 -36.08
C GLY A 554 36.44 -21.34 -34.68
N ASN A 555 36.96 -22.56 -34.58
CA ASN A 555 37.30 -23.27 -33.35
C ASN A 555 38.48 -22.60 -32.61
N GLY A 556 38.50 -22.53 -31.27
CA GLY A 556 39.74 -22.22 -30.53
C GLY A 556 39.58 -21.72 -29.08
N ASN A 557 40.09 -22.52 -28.13
CA ASN A 557 40.31 -22.21 -26.71
C ASN A 557 41.03 -20.87 -26.45
N GLY A 558 40.70 -20.23 -25.32
CA GLY A 558 41.56 -19.21 -24.70
C GLY A 558 40.93 -18.55 -23.48
N HIS A 559 41.29 -19.03 -22.28
CA HIS A 559 41.09 -18.33 -21.01
C HIS A 559 41.95 -17.05 -21.00
N ALA A 560 41.34 -15.87 -20.86
CA ALA A 560 42.01 -14.64 -20.44
C ALA A 560 40.99 -13.59 -19.97
N THR A 561 41.06 -13.25 -18.68
CA THR A 561 40.39 -12.14 -18.01
C THR A 561 41.04 -10.80 -18.37
N THR A 562 40.27 -9.79 -18.80
CA THR A 562 40.66 -8.37 -18.70
C THR A 562 39.46 -7.42 -18.74
N LYS A 563 39.50 -6.42 -17.85
CA LYS A 563 38.62 -5.24 -17.73
C LYS A 563 38.61 -4.35 -18.99
N GLY A 564 37.43 -3.82 -19.30
CA GLY A 564 37.19 -2.44 -19.80
C GLY A 564 37.69 -2.04 -21.19
N LYS A 565 36.81 -2.11 -22.20
CA LYS A 565 36.43 -1.02 -23.14
C LYS A 565 35.71 -1.59 -24.37
N SER A 566 34.49 -1.07 -24.60
CA SER A 566 33.77 -0.97 -25.87
C SER A 566 33.84 -2.17 -26.86
N GLY A 567 32.77 -2.95 -26.88
CA GLY A 567 32.27 -3.65 -28.08
C GLY A 567 32.37 -5.17 -28.06
N ASP A 568 31.27 -5.86 -27.74
CA ASP A 568 30.55 -6.83 -28.59
C ASP A 568 29.41 -7.44 -27.74
N HIS A 569 28.17 -6.99 -27.97
CA HIS A 569 27.01 -7.28 -27.12
C HIS A 569 26.55 -8.73 -27.27
N SER A 570 26.89 -9.62 -26.33
CA SER A 570 26.41 -11.01 -26.31
C SER A 570 24.97 -11.10 -25.77
N LYS A 571 24.39 -12.31 -25.75
CA LYS A 571 23.03 -12.56 -25.24
C LYS A 571 22.97 -12.64 -23.70
N ASP A 572 24.09 -12.53 -23.01
CA ASP A 572 24.20 -12.76 -21.57
C ASP A 572 23.89 -11.48 -20.74
N GLU A 573 23.79 -10.31 -21.40
CA GLU A 573 23.46 -9.01 -20.76
C GLU A 573 21.99 -8.88 -20.31
N GLU A 574 21.12 -9.87 -20.55
CA GLU A 574 19.71 -9.82 -20.13
C GLU A 574 19.51 -9.99 -18.61
N GLU A 575 20.51 -10.53 -17.90
CA GLU A 575 20.46 -10.81 -16.46
C GLU A 575 21.31 -9.87 -15.58
N ASP A 576 22.07 -8.95 -16.17
CA ASP A 576 22.93 -8.02 -15.42
C ASP A 576 22.13 -7.04 -14.55
N VAL A 577 22.59 -6.84 -13.31
CA VAL A 577 22.07 -5.82 -12.41
C VAL A 577 22.86 -4.51 -12.54
N LEU A 578 22.19 -3.42 -12.92
CA LEU A 578 22.76 -2.07 -12.86
C LEU A 578 22.72 -1.57 -11.42
N VAL A 579 23.89 -1.30 -10.84
CA VAL A 579 24.03 -0.69 -9.52
C VAL A 579 24.33 0.79 -9.70
N ILE A 580 23.40 1.65 -9.29
CA ILE A 580 23.54 3.10 -9.32
C ILE A 580 23.97 3.58 -7.93
N GLU A 581 25.16 4.14 -7.84
CA GLU A 581 25.74 4.68 -6.61
C GLU A 581 25.26 6.12 -6.39
N ALA A 582 24.11 6.26 -5.73
CA ALA A 582 23.43 7.53 -5.48
C ALA A 582 23.82 8.15 -4.12
N PHE A 583 25.13 8.20 -3.84
CA PHE A 583 25.68 8.79 -2.60
C PHE A 583 25.72 10.31 -2.65
N GLY A 584 25.92 10.98 -1.51
CA GLY A 584 26.03 12.43 -1.44
C GLY A 584 24.68 13.11 -1.27
N VAL A 585 24.31 14.01 -2.18
CA VAL A 585 23.05 14.77 -2.07
C VAL A 585 21.81 13.91 -2.36
N PRO A 586 20.67 14.16 -1.70
CA PRO A 586 19.43 13.42 -1.96
C PRO A 586 18.94 13.52 -3.42
N ASP A 587 19.33 14.58 -4.14
CA ASP A 587 19.00 14.78 -5.55
C ASP A 587 19.57 13.67 -6.45
N ASN A 588 20.66 12.99 -6.05
CA ASN A 588 21.22 11.84 -6.76
C ASN A 588 20.26 10.64 -6.74
N GLU A 589 19.62 10.38 -5.60
CA GLU A 589 18.62 9.32 -5.51
C GLU A 589 17.38 9.68 -6.34
N VAL A 590 16.95 10.95 -6.31
CA VAL A 590 15.84 11.43 -7.15
C VAL A 590 16.17 11.27 -8.64
N LEU A 591 17.41 11.53 -9.06
CA LEU A 591 17.88 11.30 -10.43
C LEU A 591 17.78 9.83 -10.82
N ALA A 592 18.30 8.92 -9.99
CA ALA A 592 18.25 7.49 -10.22
C ALA A 592 16.80 6.98 -10.32
N ARG A 593 15.93 7.39 -9.38
CA ARG A 593 14.50 7.05 -9.39
C ARG A 593 13.77 7.63 -10.61
N ALA A 594 14.08 8.86 -11.01
CA ALA A 594 13.50 9.49 -12.21
C ALA A 594 13.93 8.77 -13.49
N TRP A 595 15.18 8.30 -13.56
CA TRP A 595 15.70 7.51 -14.68
C TRP A 595 14.97 6.17 -14.78
N CYS A 596 14.81 5.46 -13.66
CA CYS A 596 14.00 4.25 -13.56
C CYS A 596 12.55 4.47 -14.07
N ALA A 597 11.89 5.54 -13.63
CA ALA A 597 10.55 5.92 -14.07
C ALA A 597 10.46 6.33 -15.55
N HIS A 598 11.56 6.84 -16.12
CA HIS A 598 11.67 7.16 -17.53
C HIS A 598 11.72 5.91 -18.40
N TRP A 599 12.51 4.93 -17.97
CA TRP A 599 12.75 3.69 -18.72
C TRP A 599 11.76 2.56 -18.38
N GLY A 600 10.99 2.70 -17.31
CA GLY A 600 10.01 1.70 -16.87
C GLY A 600 10.62 0.53 -16.10
N LEU A 601 11.72 0.80 -15.40
CA LEU A 601 12.48 -0.15 -14.60
C LEU A 601 12.15 0.04 -13.11
N SER A 602 11.73 -1.02 -12.44
CA SER A 602 11.62 -1.03 -10.98
C SER A 602 13.00 -1.34 -10.39
N ALA A 603 13.27 -0.87 -9.17
CA ALA A 603 14.60 -0.99 -8.56
C ALA A 603 14.53 -1.37 -7.09
N VAL A 604 15.55 -2.10 -6.62
CA VAL A 604 15.84 -2.24 -5.19
C VAL A 604 16.60 -1.01 -4.73
N VAL A 605 16.24 -0.44 -3.58
CA VAL A 605 16.90 0.73 -2.98
C VAL A 605 17.50 0.31 -1.65
N ALA A 606 18.82 0.38 -1.53
CA ALA A 606 19.57 -0.12 -0.39
C ALA A 606 20.35 1.00 0.29
N ASP A 607 20.10 1.19 1.59
CA ASP A 607 20.93 2.00 2.48
C ASP A 607 22.19 1.19 2.84
N ILE A 608 23.36 1.64 2.38
CA ILE A 608 24.63 0.91 2.56
C ILE A 608 25.02 0.77 4.03
N GLY A 609 24.47 1.62 4.92
CA GLY A 609 24.62 1.48 6.37
C GLY A 609 23.88 0.30 6.98
N LYS A 610 22.93 -0.30 6.25
CA LYS A 610 22.07 -1.41 6.70
C LYS A 610 22.17 -2.65 5.80
N THR A 611 22.30 -2.46 4.50
CA THR A 611 22.33 -3.55 3.51
C THR A 611 23.57 -3.41 2.65
N CYS A 612 24.44 -4.42 2.67
CA CYS A 612 25.63 -4.40 1.82
C CYS A 612 25.27 -4.60 0.34
N MET A 613 26.13 -4.11 -0.55
CA MET A 613 25.95 -4.17 -2.01
C MET A 613 25.64 -5.58 -2.52
N ALA A 614 26.33 -6.61 -2.04
CA ALA A 614 26.08 -8.00 -2.44
C ALA A 614 24.66 -8.48 -2.09
N CYS A 615 24.16 -8.12 -0.90
CA CYS A 615 22.79 -8.49 -0.49
C CYS A 615 21.74 -7.72 -1.30
N ALA A 616 22.00 -6.46 -1.63
CA ALA A 616 21.11 -5.66 -2.48
C ALA A 616 21.01 -6.23 -3.91
N ILE A 617 22.14 -6.65 -4.50
CA ILE A 617 22.16 -7.33 -5.80
C ILE A 617 21.36 -8.62 -5.74
N ARG A 618 21.61 -9.48 -4.74
CA ARG A 618 20.86 -10.74 -4.59
C ARG A 618 19.36 -10.54 -4.37
N GLU A 619 18.97 -9.49 -3.65
CA GLU A 619 17.56 -9.13 -3.52
C GLU A 619 16.94 -8.71 -4.87
N ALA A 620 17.70 -8.01 -5.72
CA ALA A 620 17.26 -7.68 -7.08
C ALA A 620 17.03 -8.97 -7.91
N TYR A 621 17.92 -9.95 -7.83
CA TYR A 621 17.72 -11.27 -8.45
C TYR A 621 16.47 -12.00 -7.89
N ALA A 622 16.27 -11.99 -6.56
CA ALA A 622 15.06 -12.52 -5.94
C ALA A 622 13.78 -11.85 -6.47
N ALA A 623 13.84 -10.54 -6.70
CA ALA A 623 12.73 -9.73 -7.19
C ALA A 623 12.59 -9.72 -8.73
N VAL A 624 13.50 -10.36 -9.47
CA VAL A 624 13.61 -10.30 -10.94
C VAL A 624 13.72 -8.85 -11.45
N LEU A 625 14.56 -8.09 -10.77
CA LEU A 625 14.86 -6.70 -11.10
C LEU A 625 16.31 -6.56 -11.52
N THR A 626 16.54 -5.66 -12.45
CA THR A 626 17.85 -5.41 -13.08
C THR A 626 18.47 -4.09 -12.64
N VAL A 627 17.93 -3.46 -11.60
CA VAL A 627 18.43 -2.17 -11.08
C VAL A 627 18.46 -2.19 -9.56
N VAL A 628 19.58 -1.75 -9.00
CA VAL A 628 19.81 -1.45 -7.59
C VAL A 628 20.24 0.01 -7.47
N ILE A 629 19.67 0.74 -6.53
CA ILE A 629 20.07 2.09 -6.17
C ILE A 629 20.68 2.02 -4.78
N LEU A 630 21.97 2.32 -4.66
CA LEU A 630 22.66 2.41 -3.38
C LEU A 630 22.60 3.85 -2.87
N VAL A 631 22.26 4.02 -1.60
CA VAL A 631 22.17 5.31 -0.93
C VAL A 631 22.90 5.26 0.40
N ASP A 632 23.32 6.43 0.88
CA ASP A 632 23.91 6.60 2.20
C ASP A 632 23.10 7.61 3.01
N ASN A 633 22.34 7.14 3.99
CA ASN A 633 21.51 7.98 4.85
C ASN A 633 22.19 8.42 6.16
N SER A 634 23.45 8.05 6.38
CA SER A 634 24.20 8.43 7.58
C SER A 634 24.36 9.96 7.72
N SER A 635 24.28 10.70 6.61
CA SER A 635 24.34 12.15 6.54
C SER A 635 23.00 12.87 6.82
N ASN A 636 21.85 12.21 6.60
CA ASN A 636 20.52 12.83 6.69
C ASN A 636 19.95 12.87 8.11
N GLN A 637 20.34 11.95 8.99
CA GLN A 637 19.82 11.87 10.38
C GLN A 637 20.21 13.09 11.24
N ALA A 638 21.32 13.76 10.95
CA ALA A 638 21.75 14.95 11.68
C ALA A 638 20.86 16.19 11.44
N SER A 639 19.96 16.17 10.45
CA SER A 639 19.11 17.31 10.09
C SER A 639 17.68 17.26 10.65
N TYR A 640 17.28 16.14 11.26
CA TYR A 640 15.90 15.89 11.71
C TYR A 640 15.69 15.97 13.23
N ASP A 641 16.75 16.19 14.00
CA ASP A 641 16.70 16.37 15.47
C ASP A 641 16.63 17.84 15.92
N ASP A 642 16.45 18.80 15.00
CA ASP A 642 16.25 20.24 15.29
C ASP A 642 14.81 20.73 15.02
#